data_AF-A0A973LXQ1-F1
#
_entry.id   AF-A0A973LXQ1-F1
#
_cell.length_a   1.000
_cell.length_b   1.000
_cell.length_c   1.000
_cell.angle_alpha   90.00
_cell.angle_beta   90.00
_cell.angle_gamma   90.00
#
_symmetry.space_group_name_H-M   'P 1'
#
loop_
_entity.id
_entity.type
_entity.pdbx_description
1 polymer ?
#
loop_
_entity_poly.entity_id
_entity_poly.type
_entity_poly.pdbx_seq_one_letter_code
_entity_poly.pdbx_strand_id
1 'polypeptide(L)'
;MRRVLVVLAVLAGHVLLGPQGAATAEGTVEGTAEGTAEGTAPAAGRVALIGVPGLHWDDVTQAEAPNLSELVRGSAIGSLSVRTVSNITCPYDGWLTVSAGTRSAAGYACGAPPAPETRGAGAVIPDYRYLIDVAGQRNAGTLGESLKAAGQCSIAIGPGAALALADRQGAVPRYHASPLQVGTADLQQCRMIAMDVDDLVRPYLASGKLPKVPEQLAPQERRDALRLADAKAGALLSILPPDTTVLLAGLSDHGSVPHLRVAALRAPDAQGRLLGAASTHRDDISILPDLTATVLATLGVPAPATVVGVPLQVGDSGATIDRLRRADATAQTIRSVKGVYFTVVAVLQVLFYVVAFLFLRRRRGLSSVRLAAVALAALPVSSYLVNLLPWSNLPQLIGGVLGWVAAVTVLAFAGPWRRRPLGPLAVVAGVTALTLAFDLLTGTTLQLNSVMGYSAEVGARYYGLGNIPFALLATGTLLATTVIAHRWPGRPGVAAIVVLGAFAMVLGGSGMGSDFGGVIAFVPGIAVTALLVAGKRVSIVKLGAFCVAGAVIVMTFAVLNYLRPPDEQTHLGRFVGQVLSGEAFDVIFRKLQAMLATLLSPNLMPIVIVAVAFLVYAILRPEQASAGVVPAAFEHSPALRAGLIGTLVSGVIGMLVNDSGAAVLSMALALAVPLLLAAGIGALGRERQA
;
A
#
# COMPACT_ATOMS: atom_id res chain seq x y z
N MET A 1 -5.37 -17.60 -43.53
CA MET A 1 -4.80 -18.51 -42.51
C MET A 1 -3.28 -18.69 -42.61
N ARG A 2 -2.67 -18.95 -43.78
CA ARG A 2 -1.21 -19.17 -43.91
C ARG A 2 -0.30 -17.95 -43.62
N ARG A 3 -0.75 -16.71 -43.85
CA ARG A 3 0.05 -15.49 -43.56
C ARG A 3 0.06 -15.08 -42.08
N VAL A 4 -0.94 -15.50 -41.30
CA VAL A 4 -1.01 -15.25 -39.84
C VAL A 4 -0.09 -16.20 -39.06
N LEU A 5 0.07 -17.43 -39.55
CA LEU A 5 1.00 -18.42 -38.99
C LEU A 5 2.48 -18.06 -39.21
N VAL A 6 2.81 -17.37 -40.30
CA VAL A 6 4.20 -16.93 -40.57
C VAL A 6 4.59 -15.72 -39.70
N VAL A 7 3.65 -14.81 -39.42
CA VAL A 7 3.89 -13.69 -38.49
C VAL A 7 4.05 -14.18 -37.04
N LEU A 8 3.28 -15.19 -36.62
CA LEU A 8 3.42 -15.84 -35.31
C LEU A 8 4.74 -16.63 -35.17
N ALA A 9 5.24 -17.22 -36.26
CA ALA A 9 6.52 -17.95 -36.24
C ALA A 9 7.74 -17.01 -36.19
N VAL A 10 7.65 -15.80 -36.78
CA VAL A 10 8.72 -14.78 -36.70
C VAL A 10 8.76 -14.11 -35.32
N LEU A 11 7.62 -13.95 -34.64
CA LEU A 11 7.53 -13.41 -33.28
C LEU A 11 8.01 -14.38 -32.19
N ALA A 12 7.94 -15.70 -32.43
CA ALA A 12 8.41 -16.70 -31.47
C ALA A 12 9.94 -16.78 -31.35
N GLY A 13 10.68 -16.26 -32.33
CA GLY A 13 12.14 -16.37 -32.40
C GLY A 13 12.94 -15.37 -31.55
N HIS A 14 12.31 -14.44 -30.82
CA HIS A 14 13.01 -13.43 -30.01
C HIS A 14 12.69 -13.50 -28.51
N VAL A 15 12.05 -14.58 -28.04
CA VAL A 15 11.59 -14.73 -26.64
C VAL A 15 12.62 -15.43 -25.74
N LEU A 16 13.74 -15.91 -26.27
CA LEU A 16 14.77 -16.60 -25.49
C LEU A 16 16.02 -15.72 -25.39
N LEU A 17 16.22 -15.14 -24.20
CA LEU A 17 17.40 -14.40 -23.68
C LEU A 17 17.18 -12.87 -23.52
N GLY A 18 16.82 -12.45 -22.31
CA GLY A 18 16.81 -11.04 -21.86
C GLY A 18 16.25 -10.88 -20.44
N PRO A 19 16.80 -9.98 -19.60
CA PRO A 19 16.82 -10.13 -18.15
C PRO A 19 15.50 -9.79 -17.46
N GLN A 20 15.30 -10.40 -16.29
CA GLN A 20 14.19 -10.15 -15.37
C GLN A 20 14.30 -8.74 -14.77
N GLY A 21 13.51 -7.80 -15.29
CA GLY A 21 13.25 -6.50 -14.66
C GLY A 21 11.80 -6.44 -14.20
N ALA A 22 11.59 -6.55 -12.88
CA ALA A 22 10.28 -6.32 -12.26
C ALA A 22 9.91 -4.83 -12.40
N ALA A 23 8.97 -4.52 -13.29
CA ALA A 23 8.40 -3.18 -13.39
C ALA A 23 7.47 -2.94 -12.18
N THR A 24 7.95 -2.24 -11.16
CA THR A 24 7.14 -1.74 -10.05
C THR A 24 6.72 -0.31 -10.35
N ALA A 25 5.42 -0.08 -10.50
CA ALA A 25 4.84 1.27 -10.58
C ALA A 25 5.16 2.04 -9.27
N GLU A 26 5.85 3.16 -9.40
CA GLU A 26 6.17 4.09 -8.33
C GLU A 26 4.94 4.95 -7.99
N GLY A 27 4.21 4.53 -6.97
CA GLY A 27 3.18 5.36 -6.33
C GLY A 27 3.83 6.28 -5.29
N THR A 28 3.95 7.57 -5.60
CA THR A 28 4.20 8.59 -4.57
C THR A 28 2.93 8.73 -3.73
N VAL A 29 2.92 8.10 -2.56
CA VAL A 29 1.88 8.30 -1.55
C VAL A 29 2.42 9.30 -0.56
N GLU A 30 2.00 10.55 -0.73
CA GLU A 30 1.87 11.46 0.39
C GLU A 30 0.75 10.85 1.25
N GLY A 31 1.10 10.43 2.46
CA GLY A 31 0.23 9.87 3.49
C GLY A 31 0.44 10.67 4.78
N THR A 32 -0.61 11.26 5.32
CA THR A 32 -0.64 12.15 6.48
C THR A 32 -2.03 11.99 7.06
N ALA A 33 -2.11 12.07 8.37
CA ALA A 33 -3.24 11.57 9.11
C ALA A 33 -3.66 12.51 10.21
N GLU A 34 -4.97 12.52 10.41
CA GLU A 34 -5.65 13.15 11.53
C GLU A 34 -5.66 12.20 12.74
N GLY A 35 -5.36 12.77 13.90
CA GLY A 35 -5.53 12.15 15.21
C GLY A 35 -5.29 13.18 16.30
N THR A 36 -6.37 13.81 16.76
CA THR A 36 -6.44 14.86 17.78
C THR A 36 -5.89 14.40 19.14
N ALA A 37 -4.95 15.18 19.67
CA ALA A 37 -4.69 15.25 21.11
C ALA A 37 -4.56 16.72 21.51
N GLU A 38 -5.68 17.29 21.95
CA GLU A 38 -5.71 18.54 22.70
C GLU A 38 -5.03 18.27 24.05
N GLY A 39 -3.88 18.89 24.33
CA GLY A 39 -3.20 18.74 25.61
C GLY A 39 -1.77 19.24 25.64
N THR A 40 -1.60 20.53 25.94
CA THR A 40 -0.43 21.19 26.56
C THR A 40 0.92 21.02 25.84
N ALA A 41 1.49 22.13 25.35
CA ALA A 41 2.88 22.16 24.87
C ALA A 41 3.81 21.44 25.86
N PRO A 42 4.46 20.32 25.49
CA PRO A 42 5.37 19.65 26.38
C PRO A 42 6.55 20.57 26.68
N ALA A 43 6.98 20.61 27.93
CA ALA A 43 8.25 21.21 28.29
C ALA A 43 9.32 20.65 27.34
N ALA A 44 10.03 21.51 26.60
CA ALA A 44 11.09 21.11 25.68
C ALA A 44 11.96 20.06 26.38
N GLY A 45 12.06 18.86 25.81
CA GLY A 45 12.68 17.68 26.43
C GLY A 45 14.11 17.43 25.95
N ARG A 46 14.66 16.25 26.26
CA ARG A 46 15.91 15.73 25.67
C ARG A 46 15.57 14.52 24.82
N VAL A 47 16.18 14.40 23.65
CA VAL A 47 15.94 13.27 22.74
C VAL A 47 17.24 12.71 22.18
N ALA A 48 17.33 11.39 22.16
CA ALA A 48 18.39 10.63 21.52
C ALA A 48 17.82 9.71 20.44
N LEU A 49 18.29 9.88 19.19
CA LEU A 49 17.95 9.02 18.05
C LEU A 49 19.11 8.05 17.77
N ILE A 50 18.89 6.77 18.05
CA ILE A 50 19.82 5.68 17.76
C ILE A 50 19.36 4.97 16.49
N GLY A 51 20.07 5.21 15.40
CA GLY A 51 19.85 4.52 14.14
C GLY A 51 20.74 3.30 14.01
N VAL A 52 20.14 2.13 13.80
CA VAL A 52 20.85 0.86 13.57
C VAL A 52 20.44 0.29 12.22
N PRO A 53 21.05 0.72 11.10
CA PRO A 53 20.78 0.18 9.77
C PRO A 53 20.77 -1.35 9.75
N GLY A 54 19.73 -1.95 9.16
CA GLY A 54 19.58 -3.40 9.06
C GLY A 54 18.92 -4.10 10.27
N LEU A 55 18.69 -3.42 11.39
CA LEU A 55 18.11 -4.02 12.61
C LEU A 55 16.66 -4.48 12.40
N HIS A 56 16.37 -5.75 12.69
CA HIS A 56 15.00 -6.31 12.71
C HIS A 56 14.70 -7.08 14.01
N TRP A 57 13.43 -7.46 14.19
CA TRP A 57 12.93 -8.05 15.44
C TRP A 57 13.50 -9.43 15.80
N ASP A 58 14.22 -10.09 14.89
CA ASP A 58 14.95 -11.32 15.23
C ASP A 58 16.26 -11.05 15.96
N ASP A 59 16.84 -9.86 15.78
CA ASP A 59 18.12 -9.48 16.38
C ASP A 59 17.95 -9.06 17.86
N VAL A 60 16.75 -8.67 18.29
CA VAL A 60 16.50 -8.15 19.65
C VAL A 60 16.31 -9.31 20.62
N THR A 61 17.43 -9.89 21.07
CA THR A 61 17.45 -11.00 22.04
C THR A 61 18.35 -10.69 23.23
N GLN A 62 17.99 -11.21 24.42
CA GLN A 62 18.79 -11.01 25.63
C GLN A 62 20.18 -11.65 25.54
N ALA A 63 20.34 -12.70 24.72
CA ALA A 63 21.59 -13.45 24.58
C ALA A 63 22.61 -12.73 23.68
N GLU A 64 22.16 -12.10 22.59
CA GLU A 64 23.04 -11.51 21.57
C GLU A 64 23.09 -9.98 21.65
N ALA A 65 22.03 -9.34 22.13
CA ALA A 65 21.89 -7.89 22.18
C ALA A 65 21.24 -7.44 23.52
N PRO A 66 21.91 -7.61 24.67
CA PRO A 66 21.35 -7.31 25.99
C PRO A 66 20.98 -5.83 26.17
N ASN A 67 21.77 -4.88 25.65
CA ASN A 67 21.49 -3.45 25.81
C ASN A 67 20.26 -3.03 24.99
N LEU A 68 20.16 -3.50 23.74
CA LEU A 68 18.99 -3.27 22.89
C LEU A 68 17.75 -3.96 23.45
N SER A 69 17.89 -5.18 23.98
CA SER A 69 16.79 -5.92 24.60
C SER A 69 16.25 -5.20 25.85
N GLU A 70 17.13 -4.66 26.69
CA GLU A 70 16.74 -3.85 27.85
C GLU A 70 16.05 -2.55 27.46
N LEU A 71 16.60 -1.82 26.47
CA LEU A 71 15.98 -0.61 25.93
C LEU A 71 14.56 -0.90 25.42
N VAL A 72 14.41 -1.95 24.61
CA VAL A 72 13.11 -2.37 24.04
C VAL A 72 12.13 -2.77 25.14
N ARG A 73 12.58 -3.45 26.20
CA ARG A 73 11.71 -3.85 27.33
C ARG A 73 11.10 -2.66 28.06
N GLY A 74 11.81 -1.53 28.12
CA GLY A 74 11.34 -0.28 28.73
C GLY A 74 10.64 0.68 27.76
N SER A 75 10.37 0.27 26.52
CA SER A 75 9.87 1.14 25.45
C SER A 75 8.47 0.74 24.96
N ALA A 76 7.82 1.68 24.28
CA ALA A 76 6.77 1.34 23.32
C ALA A 76 7.43 0.82 22.04
N ILE A 77 6.86 -0.19 21.40
CA ILE A 77 7.50 -0.88 20.27
C ILE A 77 6.56 -1.09 19.09
N GLY A 78 7.10 -1.01 17.87
CA GLY A 78 6.34 -1.14 16.64
C GLY A 78 7.23 -1.44 15.43
N SER A 79 6.60 -1.59 14.26
CA SER A 79 7.31 -1.83 13.00
C SER A 79 7.61 -0.50 12.29
N LEU A 80 8.87 -0.29 11.93
CA LEU A 80 9.27 0.82 11.07
C LEU A 80 9.27 0.37 9.61
N SER A 81 8.45 1.00 8.77
CA SER A 81 8.53 0.85 7.33
C SER A 81 9.56 1.84 6.78
N VAL A 82 10.68 1.31 6.28
CA VAL A 82 11.82 2.13 5.86
C VAL A 82 11.73 2.64 4.42
N ARG A 83 10.65 2.34 3.69
CA ARG A 83 10.49 2.70 2.27
C ARG A 83 10.80 4.18 2.00
N THR A 84 11.83 4.43 1.20
CA THR A 84 12.19 5.76 0.67
C THR A 84 11.70 5.94 -0.76
N VAL A 85 12.47 6.57 -1.66
CA VAL A 85 12.13 6.66 -3.11
C VAL A 85 12.32 5.31 -3.81
N SER A 86 13.29 4.50 -3.38
CA SER A 86 13.54 3.14 -3.88
C SER A 86 12.87 2.05 -3.03
N ASN A 87 12.45 0.94 -3.65
CA ASN A 87 11.86 -0.21 -2.95
C ASN A 87 12.81 -0.83 -1.91
N ILE A 88 14.12 -0.71 -2.14
CA ILE A 88 15.17 -1.11 -1.20
C ILE A 88 15.77 0.17 -0.64
N THR A 89 15.82 0.25 0.69
CA THR A 89 16.34 1.44 1.39
C THR A 89 17.76 1.17 1.86
N CYS A 90 18.74 1.94 1.37
CA CYS A 90 20.09 1.89 1.92
C CYS A 90 20.25 2.76 3.18
N PRO A 91 21.35 2.56 3.94
CA PRO A 91 21.67 3.42 5.07
C PRO A 91 21.71 4.92 4.70
N TYR A 92 22.22 5.28 3.52
CA TYR A 92 22.21 6.67 3.04
C TYR A 92 20.77 7.19 2.90
N ASP A 93 19.92 6.53 2.11
CA ASP A 93 18.55 6.97 1.86
C ASP A 93 17.72 7.05 3.16
N GLY A 94 17.94 6.11 4.09
CA GLY A 94 17.29 6.07 5.39
C GLY A 94 17.60 7.31 6.23
N TRP A 95 18.89 7.58 6.44
CA TRP A 95 19.35 8.77 7.17
C TRP A 95 19.02 10.09 6.45
N LEU A 96 19.06 10.11 5.12
CA LEU A 96 18.68 11.28 4.32
C LEU A 96 17.18 11.57 4.45
N THR A 97 16.34 10.54 4.52
CA THR A 97 14.90 10.69 4.75
C THR A 97 14.61 11.27 6.14
N VAL A 98 15.39 10.89 7.15
CA VAL A 98 15.35 11.53 8.49
C VAL A 98 15.84 12.99 8.43
N SER A 99 16.90 13.27 7.66
CA SER A 99 17.38 14.65 7.45
C SER A 99 16.30 15.54 6.82
N ALA A 100 15.57 14.98 5.84
CA ALA A 100 14.63 15.73 5.03
C ALA A 100 13.21 15.82 5.58
N GLY A 101 12.81 14.91 6.47
CA GLY A 101 11.42 14.79 6.93
C GLY A 101 10.43 14.35 5.83
N THR A 102 10.94 13.84 4.71
CA THR A 102 10.16 13.30 3.60
C THR A 102 10.97 12.20 2.91
N ARG A 103 10.32 11.31 2.14
CA ARG A 103 11.00 10.23 1.43
C ARG A 103 12.06 10.79 0.50
N SER A 104 13.31 10.41 0.74
CA SER A 104 14.46 10.92 0.00
C SER A 104 15.39 9.81 -0.45
N ALA A 105 16.12 10.06 -1.53
CA ALA A 105 17.16 9.15 -2.01
C ALA A 105 18.37 9.93 -2.52
N ALA A 106 19.55 9.35 -2.34
CA ALA A 106 20.81 9.98 -2.74
C ALA A 106 20.97 10.14 -4.27
N GLY A 107 20.16 9.45 -5.07
CA GLY A 107 20.20 9.52 -6.54
C GLY A 107 21.33 8.72 -7.20
N TYR A 108 22.04 7.89 -6.43
CA TYR A 108 23.09 6.99 -6.91
C TYR A 108 22.84 5.54 -6.47
N ALA A 109 23.81 4.66 -6.69
CA ALA A 109 23.75 3.29 -6.21
C ALA A 109 23.62 3.24 -4.68
N CYS A 110 22.55 2.58 -4.23
CA CYS A 110 22.20 2.21 -2.85
C CYS A 110 23.45 1.88 -1.99
N GLY A 111 23.74 2.66 -0.94
CA GLY A 111 24.99 2.53 -0.16
C GLY A 111 25.01 3.27 1.19
N ALA A 112 26.20 3.36 1.78
CA ALA A 112 26.42 4.05 3.05
C ALA A 112 26.46 5.59 2.90
N PRO A 113 26.14 6.35 3.98
CA PRO A 113 26.39 7.78 4.02
C PRO A 113 27.88 8.09 3.78
N PRO A 114 28.21 9.23 3.15
CA PRO A 114 29.61 9.66 3.01
C PRO A 114 30.22 9.96 4.38
N ALA A 115 31.52 9.69 4.53
CA ALA A 115 32.25 10.07 5.73
C ALA A 115 32.34 11.60 5.83
N PRO A 116 31.94 12.21 6.96
CA PRO A 116 31.97 13.65 7.11
C PRO A 116 33.40 14.16 7.37
N GLU A 117 33.72 15.35 6.86
CA GLU A 117 34.98 16.04 7.09
C GLU A 117 34.92 16.84 8.39
N THR A 118 35.72 16.48 9.39
CA THR A 118 35.72 17.18 10.69
C THR A 118 36.27 18.61 10.53
N ARG A 119 35.58 19.59 11.11
CA ARG A 119 35.97 21.01 11.15
C ARG A 119 35.79 21.56 12.56
N GLY A 120 36.89 21.67 13.31
CA GLY A 120 36.84 22.06 14.72
C GLY A 120 36.06 21.04 15.54
N ALA A 121 35.05 21.50 16.29
CA ALA A 121 34.16 20.61 17.06
C ALA A 121 33.03 19.99 16.19
N GLY A 122 32.81 20.50 14.98
CA GLY A 122 31.75 20.06 14.07
C GLY A 122 32.28 19.26 12.88
N ALA A 123 31.42 19.07 11.88
CA ALA A 123 31.81 18.43 10.63
C ALA A 123 30.99 18.96 9.44
N VAL A 124 31.48 18.72 8.23
CA VAL A 124 30.78 19.04 6.99
C VAL A 124 30.70 17.80 6.12
N ILE A 125 29.53 17.57 5.53
CA ILE A 125 29.32 16.45 4.61
C ILE A 125 29.84 16.85 3.23
N PRO A 126 30.77 16.07 2.65
CA PRO A 126 31.31 16.37 1.33
C PRO A 126 30.20 16.31 0.27
N ASP A 127 30.28 17.20 -0.72
CA ASP A 127 29.35 17.29 -1.85
C ASP A 127 27.86 17.37 -1.48
N TYR A 128 27.52 17.84 -0.27
CA TYR A 128 26.13 17.87 0.22
C TYR A 128 25.17 18.60 -0.74
N ARG A 129 25.65 19.67 -1.38
CA ARG A 129 24.89 20.44 -2.37
C ARG A 129 24.43 19.63 -3.57
N TYR A 130 25.13 18.56 -3.93
CA TYR A 130 24.68 17.64 -4.98
C TYR A 130 23.27 17.11 -4.72
N LEU A 131 22.94 16.80 -3.46
CA LEU A 131 21.64 16.27 -3.07
C LEU A 131 20.51 17.24 -3.46
N ILE A 132 20.70 18.52 -3.17
CA ILE A 132 19.71 19.57 -3.40
C ILE A 132 19.67 19.98 -4.88
N ASP A 133 20.85 20.27 -5.44
CA ASP A 133 20.99 20.92 -6.75
C ASP A 133 20.84 19.93 -7.91
N VAL A 134 21.22 18.67 -7.73
CA VAL A 134 21.28 17.67 -8.81
C VAL A 134 20.35 16.49 -8.55
N ALA A 135 20.38 15.88 -7.36
CA ALA A 135 19.53 14.74 -7.03
C ALA A 135 18.07 15.13 -6.71
N GLY A 136 17.73 16.42 -6.75
CA GLY A 136 16.38 16.93 -6.56
C GLY A 136 15.85 16.82 -5.12
N GLN A 137 16.71 16.55 -4.14
CA GLN A 137 16.37 16.41 -2.72
C GLN A 137 16.25 17.78 -2.06
N ARG A 138 15.27 18.59 -2.49
CA ARG A 138 15.09 19.99 -2.07
C ARG A 138 14.91 20.19 -0.56
N ASN A 139 14.45 19.14 0.13
CA ASN A 139 14.20 19.18 1.57
C ASN A 139 15.37 18.62 2.40
N ALA A 140 16.47 18.18 1.79
CA ALA A 140 17.64 17.70 2.55
C ALA A 140 18.11 18.76 3.56
N GLY A 141 18.40 18.34 4.79
CA GLY A 141 18.88 19.20 5.88
C GLY A 141 17.79 19.94 6.65
N THR A 142 16.51 19.62 6.40
CA THR A 142 15.37 20.26 7.09
C THR A 142 15.44 20.09 8.60
N LEU A 143 15.82 18.91 9.11
CA LEU A 143 15.96 18.67 10.55
C LEU A 143 17.06 19.56 11.15
N GLY A 144 18.28 19.51 10.60
CA GLY A 144 19.41 20.30 11.09
C GLY A 144 19.17 21.80 11.01
N GLU A 145 18.58 22.28 9.91
CA GLU A 145 18.22 23.69 9.73
C GLU A 145 17.17 24.15 10.75
N SER A 146 16.16 23.33 11.03
CA SER A 146 15.11 23.66 12.02
C SER A 146 15.68 23.76 13.43
N LEU A 147 16.59 22.85 13.80
CA LEU A 147 17.27 22.88 15.10
C LEU A 147 18.17 24.12 15.23
N LYS A 148 18.94 24.43 14.17
CA LYS A 148 19.80 25.62 14.09
C LYS A 148 18.99 26.91 14.23
N ALA A 149 17.89 27.03 13.48
CA ALA A 149 17.00 28.19 13.53
C ALA A 149 16.35 28.38 14.91
N ALA A 150 16.05 27.28 15.62
CA ALA A 150 15.52 27.30 16.97
C ALA A 150 16.59 27.44 18.07
N GLY A 151 17.87 27.58 17.71
CA GLY A 151 18.98 27.65 18.66
C GLY A 151 19.21 26.37 19.48
N GLN A 152 18.71 25.22 19.02
CA GLN A 152 18.85 23.94 19.70
C GLN A 152 20.20 23.30 19.33
N CYS A 153 21.07 23.07 20.33
CA CYS A 153 22.31 22.33 20.08
C CYS A 153 22.02 20.84 19.84
N SER A 154 22.69 20.28 18.81
CA SER A 154 22.64 18.88 18.44
C SER A 154 24.04 18.25 18.36
N ILE A 155 24.13 16.96 18.70
CA ILE A 155 25.35 16.16 18.63
C ILE A 155 25.12 15.03 17.62
N ALA A 156 26.00 14.92 16.62
CA ALA A 156 26.03 13.79 15.70
C ALA A 156 27.16 12.83 16.05
N ILE A 157 26.83 11.54 16.15
CA ILE A 157 27.80 10.47 16.39
C ILE A 157 27.80 9.52 15.18
N GLY A 158 28.84 9.61 14.35
CA GLY A 158 29.00 8.81 13.13
C GLY A 158 28.33 9.38 11.87
N PRO A 159 28.62 8.82 10.68
CA PRO A 159 28.30 9.42 9.39
C PRO A 159 26.80 9.63 9.14
N GLY A 160 25.95 8.64 9.44
CA GLY A 160 24.51 8.75 9.25
C GLY A 160 23.85 9.80 10.16
N ALA A 161 24.30 9.90 11.41
CA ALA A 161 23.85 10.92 12.34
C ALA A 161 24.27 12.33 11.88
N ALA A 162 25.49 12.45 11.32
CA ALA A 162 25.94 13.71 10.72
C ALA A 162 25.03 14.09 9.54
N LEU A 163 24.66 13.12 8.70
CA LEU A 163 23.72 13.32 7.61
C LEU A 163 22.33 13.79 8.07
N ALA A 164 21.80 13.19 9.13
CA ALA A 164 20.52 13.57 9.69
C ALA A 164 20.51 15.01 10.24
N LEU A 165 21.58 15.39 10.95
CA LEU A 165 21.66 16.66 11.69
C LEU A 165 22.34 17.79 10.92
N ALA A 166 22.83 17.54 9.70
CA ALA A 166 23.38 18.58 8.86
C ALA A 166 22.31 19.62 8.48
N ASP A 167 22.72 20.89 8.47
CA ASP A 167 21.91 21.96 7.90
C ASP A 167 21.89 21.90 6.37
N ARG A 168 21.21 22.85 5.72
CA ARG A 168 21.12 22.88 4.24
C ARG A 168 22.47 23.10 3.54
N GLN A 169 23.53 23.45 4.27
CA GLN A 169 24.89 23.58 3.75
C GLN A 169 25.72 22.32 4.00
N GLY A 170 25.15 21.28 4.61
CA GLY A 170 25.86 20.05 4.95
C GLY A 170 26.65 20.15 6.26
N ALA A 171 26.50 21.23 7.04
CA ALA A 171 27.29 21.47 8.24
C ALA A 171 26.59 20.96 9.50
N VAL A 172 27.37 20.35 10.39
CA VAL A 172 26.93 19.86 11.70
C VAL A 172 27.72 20.59 12.79
N PRO A 173 27.06 21.19 13.80
CA PRO A 173 27.75 21.99 14.83
C PRO A 173 28.68 21.19 15.73
N ARG A 174 28.27 19.98 16.13
CA ARG A 174 29.08 19.06 16.96
C ARG A 174 29.07 17.65 16.41
N TYR A 175 30.27 17.11 16.18
CA TYR A 175 30.45 15.78 15.61
C TYR A 175 31.47 14.96 16.41
N HIS A 176 31.12 13.70 16.67
CA HIS A 176 32.00 12.70 17.24
C HIS A 176 32.00 11.44 16.38
N ALA A 177 33.14 10.75 16.31
CA ALA A 177 33.23 9.46 15.62
C ALA A 177 32.72 8.30 16.49
N SER A 178 32.71 8.48 17.82
CA SER A 178 32.32 7.46 18.80
C SER A 178 31.57 8.07 19.98
N PRO A 179 30.59 7.36 20.58
CA PRO A 179 29.89 7.83 21.77
C PRO A 179 30.82 8.04 22.98
N LEU A 180 31.97 7.36 23.01
CA LEU A 180 32.97 7.53 24.08
C LEU A 180 33.65 8.90 24.08
N GLN A 181 33.50 9.69 23.01
CA GLN A 181 34.05 11.04 22.90
C GLN A 181 33.08 12.12 23.41
N VAL A 182 31.85 11.75 23.77
CA VAL A 182 30.83 12.67 24.26
C VAL A 182 31.07 12.95 25.74
N GLY A 183 31.34 14.21 26.08
CA GLY A 183 31.56 14.64 27.46
C GLY A 183 30.29 15.05 28.18
N THR A 184 30.37 15.21 29.50
CA THR A 184 29.27 15.73 30.33
C THR A 184 28.86 17.16 29.93
N ALA A 185 29.83 17.99 29.51
CA ALA A 185 29.58 19.34 29.02
C ALA A 185 28.74 19.34 27.74
N ASP A 186 28.97 18.38 26.82
CA ASP A 186 28.20 18.23 25.60
C ASP A 186 26.75 17.88 25.92
N LEU A 187 26.55 16.94 26.84
CA LEU A 187 25.23 16.54 27.31
C LEU A 187 24.51 17.66 28.07
N GLN A 188 25.21 18.57 28.75
CA GLN A 188 24.56 19.72 29.39
C GLN A 188 24.07 20.75 28.36
N GLN A 189 24.84 20.98 27.30
CA GLN A 189 24.54 21.99 26.28
C GLN A 189 23.53 21.53 25.24
N CYS A 190 23.60 20.25 24.85
CA CYS A 190 22.88 19.75 23.68
C CYS A 190 21.78 18.79 24.10
N ARG A 191 20.58 19.06 23.58
CA ARG A 191 19.35 18.35 23.94
C ARG A 191 18.96 17.31 22.90
N MET A 192 19.55 17.40 21.70
CA MET A 192 19.39 16.45 20.61
C MET A 192 20.69 15.68 20.42
N ILE A 193 20.61 14.35 20.42
CA ILE A 193 21.73 13.45 20.10
C ILE A 193 21.27 12.50 19.00
N ALA A 194 22.02 12.36 17.91
CA ALA A 194 21.82 11.29 16.94
C ALA A 194 23.07 10.40 16.91
N MET A 195 22.88 9.09 16.79
CA MET A 195 23.97 8.13 16.66
C MET A 195 23.69 7.12 15.54
N ASP A 196 24.72 6.92 14.72
CA ASP A 196 24.79 5.90 13.68
C ASP A 196 25.54 4.66 14.16
N VAL A 197 24.81 3.56 14.27
CA VAL A 197 25.32 2.23 14.64
C VAL A 197 25.33 1.39 13.36
N ASP A 198 26.30 1.66 12.51
CA ASP A 198 26.46 1.02 11.20
C ASP A 198 27.12 -0.37 11.28
N ASP A 199 27.58 -0.78 12.47
CA ASP A 199 28.29 -2.03 12.71
C ASP A 199 27.53 -3.27 12.21
N LEU A 200 26.19 -3.27 12.27
CA LEU A 200 25.34 -4.37 11.80
C LEU A 200 25.24 -4.44 10.27
N VAL A 201 25.21 -3.30 9.57
CA VAL A 201 25.07 -3.25 8.11
C VAL A 201 26.43 -3.30 7.39
N ARG A 202 27.49 -2.83 8.05
CA ARG A 202 28.82 -2.66 7.45
C ARG A 202 29.34 -3.92 6.75
N PRO A 203 29.21 -5.14 7.31
CA PRO A 203 29.73 -6.34 6.63
C PRO A 203 28.95 -6.73 5.37
N TYR A 204 27.73 -6.20 5.17
CA TYR A 204 26.98 -6.37 3.92
C TYR A 204 27.47 -5.42 2.82
N LEU A 205 28.20 -4.35 3.14
CA LEU A 205 28.58 -3.34 2.16
C LEU A 205 29.82 -3.77 1.36
N ALA A 206 29.64 -4.03 0.07
CA ALA A 206 30.73 -4.24 -0.87
C ALA A 206 31.09 -2.92 -1.56
N SER A 207 32.30 -2.40 -1.33
CA SER A 207 32.74 -1.08 -1.83
C SER A 207 31.77 0.05 -1.47
N GLY A 208 31.21 0.01 -0.26
CA GLY A 208 30.27 1.01 0.25
C GLY A 208 28.83 0.90 -0.29
N LYS A 209 28.51 -0.15 -1.04
CA LYS A 209 27.19 -0.35 -1.68
C LYS A 209 26.50 -1.61 -1.17
N LEU A 210 25.18 -1.57 -1.14
CA LEU A 210 24.37 -2.75 -0.83
C LEU A 210 24.40 -3.77 -1.98
N PRO A 211 24.45 -5.07 -1.68
CA PRO A 211 24.44 -6.12 -2.68
C PRO A 211 23.06 -6.26 -3.32
N LYS A 212 23.04 -6.71 -4.57
CA LYS A 212 21.79 -7.07 -5.26
C LYS A 212 21.29 -8.48 -4.93
N VAL A 213 22.09 -9.26 -4.19
CA VAL A 213 21.76 -10.65 -3.80
C VAL A 213 21.23 -10.65 -2.36
N PRO A 214 20.18 -11.45 -2.06
CA PRO A 214 19.71 -11.64 -0.69
C PRO A 214 20.81 -12.22 0.22
N GLU A 215 20.83 -11.79 1.48
CA GLU A 215 21.60 -12.36 2.62
C GLU A 215 22.97 -12.94 2.25
N GLN A 216 24.01 -12.10 2.20
CA GLN A 216 25.37 -12.53 1.85
C GLN A 216 26.22 -12.99 3.05
N LEU A 217 25.81 -12.67 4.28
CA LEU A 217 26.56 -12.99 5.50
C LEU A 217 26.17 -14.34 6.08
N ALA A 218 27.15 -15.04 6.65
CA ALA A 218 26.86 -16.22 7.44
C ALA A 218 26.15 -15.82 8.76
N PRO A 219 25.27 -16.69 9.33
CA PRO A 219 24.56 -16.39 10.57
C PRO A 219 25.49 -16.01 11.74
N GLN A 220 26.69 -16.60 11.83
CA GLN A 220 27.66 -16.26 12.87
C GLN A 220 28.24 -14.85 12.69
N GLU A 221 28.57 -14.44 11.46
CA GLU A 221 29.12 -13.11 11.18
C GLU A 221 28.08 -12.02 11.51
N ARG A 222 26.80 -12.28 11.20
CA ARG A 222 25.71 -11.39 11.60
C ARG A 222 25.61 -11.24 13.12
N ARG A 223 25.70 -12.35 13.87
CA ARG A 223 25.70 -12.33 15.35
C ARG A 223 26.88 -11.54 15.92
N ASP A 224 28.06 -11.68 15.31
CA ASP A 224 29.26 -10.95 15.75
C ASP A 224 29.10 -9.44 15.48
N ALA A 225 28.57 -9.05 14.32
CA ALA A 225 28.24 -7.67 13.97
C ALA A 225 27.17 -7.08 14.90
N LEU A 226 26.14 -7.86 15.25
CA LEU A 226 25.09 -7.47 16.18
C LEU A 226 25.64 -7.19 17.59
N ARG A 227 26.57 -8.02 18.09
CA ARG A 227 27.20 -7.78 19.40
C ARG A 227 28.00 -6.48 19.44
N LEU A 228 28.66 -6.10 18.33
CA LEU A 228 29.33 -4.81 18.21
C LEU A 228 28.34 -3.65 18.21
N ALA A 229 27.25 -3.78 17.44
CA ALA A 229 26.18 -2.80 17.40
C ALA A 229 25.53 -2.58 18.78
N ASP A 230 25.24 -3.67 19.50
CA ASP A 230 24.67 -3.63 20.86
C ASP A 230 25.61 -2.96 21.86
N ALA A 231 26.91 -3.29 21.83
CA ALA A 231 27.90 -2.67 22.71
C ALA A 231 28.03 -1.16 22.47
N LYS A 232 28.00 -0.72 21.20
CA LYS A 232 28.04 0.70 20.83
C LYS A 232 26.76 1.43 21.23
N ALA A 233 25.60 0.80 21.09
CA ALA A 233 24.33 1.32 21.59
C ALA A 233 24.35 1.47 23.12
N GLY A 234 24.80 0.44 23.85
CA GLY A 234 24.97 0.45 25.30
C GLY A 234 25.93 1.54 25.79
N ALA A 235 27.02 1.80 25.06
CA ALA A 235 27.96 2.87 25.38
C ALA A 235 27.29 4.25 25.37
N LEU A 236 26.39 4.53 24.43
CA LEU A 236 25.59 5.77 24.46
C LEU A 236 24.55 5.74 25.58
N LEU A 237 23.80 4.65 25.72
CA LEU A 237 22.72 4.53 26.70
C LEU A 237 23.22 4.74 28.14
N SER A 238 24.45 4.34 28.45
CA SER A 238 25.05 4.47 29.79
C SER A 238 25.42 5.91 30.17
N ILE A 239 25.58 6.81 29.19
CA ILE A 239 25.92 8.22 29.42
C ILE A 239 24.73 9.16 29.29
N LEU A 240 23.59 8.71 28.74
CA LEU A 240 22.41 9.54 28.57
C LEU A 240 21.77 9.92 29.92
N PRO A 241 21.34 11.19 30.11
CA PRO A 241 20.54 11.57 31.25
C PRO A 241 19.26 10.72 31.39
N PRO A 242 18.81 10.37 32.61
CA PRO A 242 17.66 9.49 32.83
C PRO A 242 16.34 9.98 32.23
N ASP A 243 16.17 11.30 32.08
CA ASP A 243 15.00 11.97 31.51
C ASP A 243 15.01 12.04 29.97
N THR A 244 16.02 11.43 29.32
CA THR A 244 16.14 11.44 27.86
C THR A 244 15.16 10.48 27.19
N THR A 245 14.32 11.01 26.31
CA THR A 245 13.51 10.23 25.38
C THR A 245 14.42 9.54 24.37
N VAL A 246 14.35 8.22 24.26
CA VAL A 246 15.21 7.45 23.34
C VAL A 246 14.39 6.85 22.22
N LEU A 247 14.76 7.18 20.98
CA LEU A 247 14.24 6.60 19.75
C LEU A 247 15.26 5.59 19.22
N LEU A 248 14.87 4.32 19.11
CA LEU A 248 15.64 3.28 18.42
C LEU A 248 14.96 2.99 17.08
N ALA A 249 15.72 3.07 15.99
CA ALA A 249 15.21 2.86 14.64
C ALA A 249 16.13 1.96 13.81
N GLY A 250 15.59 0.90 13.22
CA GLY A 250 16.28 0.12 12.19
C GLY A 250 16.20 0.85 10.85
N LEU A 251 17.07 1.83 10.60
CA LEU A 251 16.85 2.89 9.59
C LEU A 251 16.92 2.46 8.11
N SER A 252 17.29 1.22 7.81
CA SER A 252 17.44 0.78 6.42
C SER A 252 17.40 -0.73 6.28
N ASP A 253 17.41 -1.16 5.02
CA ASP A 253 17.66 -2.54 4.66
C ASP A 253 19.15 -2.89 4.66
N HIS A 254 19.45 -4.18 4.69
CA HIS A 254 20.81 -4.75 4.65
C HIS A 254 21.09 -5.58 3.39
N GLY A 255 20.18 -5.56 2.40
CA GLY A 255 20.31 -6.32 1.17
C GLY A 255 19.19 -6.02 0.17
N SER A 256 18.92 -6.94 -0.75
CA SER A 256 17.87 -6.77 -1.78
C SER A 256 16.46 -7.20 -1.35
N VAL A 257 16.32 -7.58 -0.09
CA VAL A 257 15.04 -7.92 0.55
C VAL A 257 14.71 -6.80 1.54
N PRO A 258 13.66 -6.01 1.27
CA PRO A 258 13.19 -5.02 2.23
C PRO A 258 12.57 -5.73 3.45
N HIS A 259 12.55 -5.11 4.62
CA HIS A 259 11.85 -5.66 5.80
C HIS A 259 11.16 -4.55 6.60
N LEU A 260 10.18 -4.93 7.42
CA LEU A 260 9.76 -4.10 8.54
C LEU A 260 10.85 -4.12 9.62
N ARG A 261 11.28 -2.94 10.03
CA ARG A 261 12.41 -2.74 10.93
C ARG A 261 11.96 -2.43 12.35
N VAL A 262 12.90 -2.42 13.29
CA VAL A 262 12.62 -2.08 14.68
C VAL A 262 12.28 -0.58 14.81
N ALA A 263 11.17 -0.28 15.47
CA ALA A 263 10.93 1.03 16.10
C ALA A 263 10.72 0.83 17.60
N ALA A 264 11.45 1.57 18.43
CA ALA A 264 11.18 1.64 19.86
C ALA A 264 11.31 3.07 20.39
N LEU A 265 10.42 3.44 21.31
CA LEU A 265 10.38 4.74 21.95
C LEU A 265 10.38 4.54 23.47
N ARG A 266 11.48 4.92 24.13
CA ARG A 266 11.55 4.99 25.59
C ARG A 266 11.08 6.36 26.04
N ALA A 267 9.92 6.40 26.66
CA ALA A 267 9.29 7.57 27.24
C ALA A 267 8.49 7.15 28.50
N PRO A 268 8.08 8.08 29.38
CA PRO A 268 7.18 7.76 30.50
C PRO A 268 5.93 7.00 30.02
N ASP A 269 5.53 5.98 30.77
CA ASP A 269 4.35 5.14 30.51
C ASP A 269 4.31 4.43 29.14
N ALA A 270 5.46 4.28 28.47
CA ALA A 270 5.57 3.64 27.15
C ALA A 270 5.69 2.10 27.21
N GLN A 271 6.08 1.54 28.36
CA GLN A 271 6.42 0.13 28.51
C GLN A 271 5.27 -0.81 28.12
N GLY A 272 5.56 -1.78 27.24
CA GLY A 272 4.61 -2.83 26.85
C GLY A 272 3.47 -2.36 25.95
N ARG A 273 3.60 -1.15 25.38
CA ARG A 273 2.62 -0.53 24.50
C ARG A 273 3.09 -0.52 23.04
N LEU A 274 2.14 -0.50 22.12
CA LEU A 274 2.43 -0.42 20.69
C LEU A 274 2.93 0.99 20.34
N LEU A 275 3.80 1.06 19.35
CA LEU A 275 4.33 2.30 18.80
C LEU A 275 3.90 2.42 17.35
N GLY A 276 3.18 3.48 17.06
CA GLY A 276 2.66 3.76 15.73
C GLY A 276 2.75 5.24 15.41
N ALA A 277 2.11 5.61 14.31
CA ALA A 277 1.99 7.00 13.93
C ALA A 277 0.64 7.22 13.28
N ALA A 278 0.09 8.43 13.46
CA ALA A 278 -1.09 8.79 12.73
C ALA A 278 -0.81 8.63 11.23
N SER A 279 0.35 9.03 10.69
CA SER A 279 0.68 9.04 9.25
C SER A 279 0.36 7.73 8.50
N THR A 280 0.39 6.59 9.20
CA THR A 280 0.05 5.27 8.67
C THR A 280 -1.38 4.81 9.02
N HIS A 281 -2.06 5.51 9.92
CA HIS A 281 -3.30 5.15 10.62
C HIS A 281 -3.18 3.79 11.32
N ARG A 282 -2.01 3.53 11.91
CA ARG A 282 -1.71 2.29 12.62
C ARG A 282 -1.02 2.58 13.94
N ASP A 283 -1.44 1.87 14.96
CA ASP A 283 -0.85 1.94 16.29
C ASP A 283 0.45 1.13 16.40
N ASP A 284 0.78 0.32 15.39
CA ASP A 284 1.92 -0.59 15.38
C ASP A 284 2.86 -0.43 14.17
N ILE A 285 2.65 0.58 13.32
CA ILE A 285 3.50 0.87 12.16
C ILE A 285 3.80 2.36 12.05
N SER A 286 5.07 2.71 11.83
CA SER A 286 5.53 4.07 11.54
C SER A 286 6.42 4.13 10.28
N ILE A 287 6.72 5.34 9.81
CA ILE A 287 7.61 5.61 8.67
C ILE A 287 8.80 6.50 9.10
N LEU A 288 9.90 6.47 8.34
CA LEU A 288 11.10 7.26 8.64
C LEU A 288 10.87 8.76 8.88
N PRO A 289 10.01 9.47 8.10
CA PRO A 289 9.69 10.87 8.37
C PRO A 289 9.10 11.13 9.77
N ASP A 290 8.40 10.16 10.37
CA ASP A 290 7.81 10.30 11.71
C ASP A 290 8.90 10.49 12.77
N LEU A 291 10.10 9.95 12.56
CA LEU A 291 11.25 10.16 13.45
C LEU A 291 11.65 11.64 13.49
N THR A 292 11.59 12.31 12.33
CA THR A 292 11.90 13.75 12.20
C THR A 292 10.89 14.58 12.98
N ALA A 293 9.60 14.31 12.74
CA ALA A 293 8.51 15.00 13.41
C ALA A 293 8.53 14.76 14.94
N THR A 294 8.86 13.54 15.37
CA THR A 294 8.98 13.20 16.79
C THR A 294 10.12 13.95 17.46
N VAL A 295 11.30 14.03 16.83
CA VAL A 295 12.45 14.78 17.35
C VAL A 295 12.09 16.26 17.51
N LEU A 296 11.51 16.88 16.47
CA LEU A 296 11.12 18.29 16.50
C LEU A 296 10.06 18.55 17.59
N ALA A 297 9.02 17.72 17.67
CA ALA A 297 7.97 17.84 18.69
C ALA A 297 8.52 17.69 20.11
N THR A 298 9.40 16.72 20.35
CA THR A 298 10.00 16.48 21.68
C THR A 298 10.85 17.67 22.13
N LEU A 299 11.50 18.36 21.19
CA LEU A 299 12.32 19.54 21.46
C LEU A 299 11.52 20.84 21.51
N GLY A 300 10.21 20.80 21.24
CA GLY A 300 9.36 21.99 21.14
C GLY A 300 9.69 22.87 19.92
N VAL A 301 10.28 22.29 18.87
CA VAL A 301 10.58 22.99 17.61
C VAL A 301 9.42 22.76 16.63
N PRO A 302 8.80 23.82 16.07
CA PRO A 302 7.75 23.65 15.07
C PRO A 302 8.25 22.91 13.83
N ALA A 303 7.53 21.88 13.40
CA ALA A 303 7.84 21.17 12.17
C ALA A 303 7.50 22.01 10.93
N PRO A 304 8.43 22.20 9.98
CA PRO A 304 8.11 22.86 8.72
C PRO A 304 7.06 22.08 7.92
N ALA A 305 6.24 22.77 7.12
CA ALA A 305 5.21 22.14 6.27
C ALA A 305 5.75 21.14 5.24
N THR A 306 7.06 21.13 4.99
CA THR A 306 7.74 20.17 4.12
C THR A 306 7.94 18.80 4.79
N VAL A 307 7.83 18.72 6.12
CA VAL A 307 7.90 17.46 6.86
C VAL A 307 6.56 16.74 6.71
N VAL A 308 6.60 15.56 6.08
CA VAL A 308 5.41 14.73 5.82
C VAL A 308 5.08 13.83 7.01
N GLY A 309 6.08 13.48 7.82
CA GLY A 309 5.89 12.65 9.00
C GLY A 309 5.11 13.35 10.11
N VAL A 310 4.57 12.56 11.02
CA VAL A 310 3.90 13.05 12.25
C VAL A 310 4.57 12.46 13.49
N PRO A 311 4.49 13.11 14.66
CA PRO A 311 5.07 12.55 15.87
C PRO A 311 4.52 11.14 16.18
N LEU A 312 5.42 10.25 16.60
CA LEU A 312 5.09 8.90 17.01
C LEU A 312 4.14 8.92 18.21
N GLN A 313 3.22 7.96 18.24
CA GLN A 313 2.20 7.84 19.27
C GLN A 313 2.35 6.49 20.00
N VAL A 314 2.25 6.56 21.32
CA VAL A 314 2.20 5.39 22.19
C VAL A 314 0.76 4.91 22.25
N GLY A 315 0.48 3.80 21.56
CA GLY A 315 -0.86 3.22 21.43
C GLY A 315 -1.24 2.29 22.59
N ASP A 316 -2.02 1.27 22.28
CA ASP A 316 -2.55 0.33 23.26
C ASP A 316 -1.49 -0.61 23.85
N SER A 317 -1.77 -1.15 25.04
CA SER A 317 -0.97 -2.22 25.66
C SER A 317 -1.04 -3.52 24.86
N GLY A 318 -0.05 -4.40 25.05
CA GLY A 318 -0.01 -5.73 24.41
C GLY A 318 0.99 -5.84 23.26
N ALA A 319 1.93 -4.91 23.19
CA ALA A 319 3.09 -5.02 22.34
C ALA A 319 3.94 -6.24 22.73
N THR A 320 4.29 -7.06 21.74
CA THR A 320 5.20 -8.21 21.91
C THR A 320 6.11 -8.32 20.69
N ILE A 321 7.38 -8.69 20.91
CA ILE A 321 8.35 -8.90 19.82
C ILE A 321 7.82 -9.97 18.84
N ASP A 322 7.21 -11.05 19.34
CA ASP A 322 6.64 -12.10 18.51
C ASP A 322 5.51 -11.62 17.59
N ARG A 323 4.73 -10.62 18.00
CA ARG A 323 3.71 -10.01 17.14
C ARG A 323 4.37 -9.27 15.97
N LEU A 324 5.40 -8.48 16.24
CA LEU A 324 6.10 -7.68 15.23
C LEU A 324 6.94 -8.54 14.29
N ARG A 325 7.57 -9.61 14.81
CA ARG A 325 8.25 -10.63 14.01
C ARG A 325 7.29 -11.35 13.07
N ARG A 326 6.11 -11.75 13.56
CA ARG A 326 5.07 -12.33 12.71
C ARG A 326 4.58 -11.36 11.64
N ALA A 327 4.42 -10.08 11.97
CA ALA A 327 4.01 -9.06 11.01
C ALA A 327 5.01 -8.93 9.85
N ASP A 328 6.32 -8.94 10.12
CA ASP A 328 7.36 -8.96 9.08
C ASP A 328 7.32 -10.26 8.26
N ALA A 329 7.27 -11.43 8.90
CA ALA A 329 7.20 -12.72 8.20
C ALA A 329 5.99 -12.85 7.26
N THR A 330 4.83 -12.35 7.70
CA THR A 330 3.61 -12.25 6.88
C THR A 330 3.84 -11.32 5.68
N ALA A 331 4.45 -10.15 5.88
CA ALA A 331 4.76 -9.21 4.80
C ALA A 331 5.72 -9.82 3.76
N GLN A 332 6.79 -10.49 4.22
CA GLN A 332 7.74 -11.22 3.37
C GLN A 332 7.09 -12.32 2.55
N THR A 333 6.22 -13.11 3.19
CA THR A 333 5.49 -14.18 2.52
C THR A 333 4.66 -13.60 1.38
N ILE A 334 3.87 -12.53 1.62
CA ILE A 334 3.09 -11.87 0.56
C ILE A 334 4.00 -11.36 -0.55
N ARG A 335 5.09 -10.67 -0.22
CA ARG A 335 6.03 -10.14 -1.23
C ARG A 335 6.53 -11.24 -2.16
N SER A 336 6.96 -12.37 -1.60
CA SER A 336 7.50 -13.49 -2.37
C SER A 336 6.49 -14.13 -3.32
N VAL A 337 5.19 -14.11 -2.97
CA VAL A 337 4.15 -14.79 -3.76
C VAL A 337 3.27 -13.87 -4.58
N LYS A 338 3.28 -12.54 -4.36
CA LYS A 338 2.36 -11.60 -5.00
C LYS A 338 2.39 -11.72 -6.53
N GLY A 339 3.58 -11.69 -7.13
CA GLY A 339 3.74 -11.83 -8.58
C GLY A 339 3.27 -13.19 -9.12
N VAL A 340 3.61 -14.27 -8.40
CA VAL A 340 3.20 -15.64 -8.76
C VAL A 340 1.69 -15.78 -8.67
N TYR A 341 1.07 -15.26 -7.62
CA TYR A 341 -0.37 -15.30 -7.42
C TYR A 341 -1.13 -14.64 -8.56
N PHE A 342 -0.77 -13.41 -8.96
CA PHE A 342 -1.45 -12.75 -10.08
C PHE A 342 -1.30 -13.53 -11.38
N THR A 343 -0.12 -14.13 -11.61
CA THR A 343 0.12 -15.00 -12.77
C THR A 343 -0.75 -16.25 -12.73
N VAL A 344 -0.80 -16.94 -11.57
CA VAL A 344 -1.62 -18.15 -11.37
C VAL A 344 -3.10 -17.83 -11.55
N VAL A 345 -3.60 -16.74 -10.95
CA VAL A 345 -4.99 -16.32 -11.11
C VAL A 345 -5.30 -16.02 -12.58
N ALA A 346 -4.43 -15.29 -13.28
CA ALA A 346 -4.63 -15.01 -14.70
C ALA A 346 -4.68 -16.30 -15.55
N VAL A 347 -3.76 -17.23 -15.33
CA VAL A 347 -3.73 -18.52 -16.02
C VAL A 347 -4.97 -19.35 -15.71
N LEU A 348 -5.37 -19.46 -14.44
CA LEU A 348 -6.57 -20.18 -14.02
C LEU A 348 -7.82 -19.59 -14.66
N GLN A 349 -7.92 -18.27 -14.78
CA GLN A 349 -9.03 -17.63 -15.46
C GLN A 349 -9.07 -17.92 -16.95
N VAL A 350 -7.95 -17.78 -17.65
CA VAL A 350 -7.87 -18.08 -19.09
C VAL A 350 -8.22 -19.55 -19.34
N LEU A 351 -7.64 -20.47 -18.56
CA LEU A 351 -7.93 -21.90 -18.66
C LEU A 351 -9.41 -22.19 -18.39
N PHE A 352 -9.98 -21.58 -17.35
CA PHE A 352 -11.40 -21.69 -17.05
C PHE A 352 -12.26 -21.20 -18.23
N TYR A 353 -11.96 -20.05 -18.83
CA TYR A 353 -12.72 -19.54 -19.97
C TYR A 353 -12.63 -20.45 -21.20
N VAL A 354 -11.47 -21.01 -21.50
CA VAL A 354 -11.29 -21.98 -22.59
C VAL A 354 -12.08 -23.25 -22.32
N VAL A 355 -11.98 -23.83 -21.11
CA VAL A 355 -12.71 -25.04 -20.72
C VAL A 355 -14.22 -24.77 -20.71
N ALA A 356 -14.66 -23.67 -20.12
CA ALA A 356 -16.06 -23.26 -20.11
C ALA A 356 -16.58 -23.14 -21.55
N PHE A 357 -15.86 -22.45 -22.44
CA PHE A 357 -16.23 -22.33 -23.85
C PHE A 357 -16.45 -23.70 -24.53
N LEU A 358 -15.54 -24.66 -24.32
CA LEU A 358 -15.64 -26.01 -24.88
C LEU A 358 -16.84 -26.79 -24.32
N PHE A 359 -17.06 -26.75 -23.00
CA PHE A 359 -18.16 -27.43 -22.33
C PHE A 359 -19.52 -26.81 -22.68
N LEU A 360 -19.58 -25.48 -22.79
CA LEU A 360 -20.76 -24.73 -23.23
C LEU A 360 -21.14 -25.10 -24.67
N ARG A 361 -20.15 -25.13 -25.59
CA ARG A 361 -20.38 -25.52 -26.99
C ARG A 361 -20.85 -26.97 -27.13
N ARG A 362 -20.37 -27.87 -26.27
CA ARG A 362 -20.80 -29.27 -26.21
C ARG A 362 -22.08 -29.48 -25.38
N ARG A 363 -22.60 -28.45 -24.71
CA ARG A 363 -23.74 -28.50 -23.77
C ARG A 363 -23.59 -29.58 -22.68
N ARG A 364 -22.36 -29.91 -22.27
CA ARG A 364 -22.04 -30.93 -21.25
C ARG A 364 -21.45 -30.25 -20.01
N GLY A 365 -21.60 -30.88 -18.83
CA GLY A 365 -20.95 -30.46 -17.58
C GLY A 365 -21.29 -29.04 -17.11
N LEU A 366 -22.45 -28.50 -17.49
CA LEU A 366 -22.86 -27.12 -17.16
C LEU A 366 -22.88 -26.86 -15.65
N SER A 367 -23.31 -27.83 -14.84
CA SER A 367 -23.29 -27.71 -13.38
C SER A 367 -21.87 -27.56 -12.83
N SER A 368 -20.91 -28.30 -13.38
CA SER A 368 -19.49 -28.22 -13.00
C SER A 368 -18.90 -26.87 -13.41
N VAL A 369 -19.23 -26.37 -14.61
CA VAL A 369 -18.81 -25.03 -15.07
C VAL A 369 -19.40 -23.95 -14.16
N ARG A 370 -20.68 -24.07 -13.76
CA ARG A 370 -21.34 -23.13 -12.84
C ARG A 370 -20.67 -23.13 -11.47
N LEU A 371 -20.32 -24.30 -10.93
CA LEU A 371 -19.61 -24.42 -9.66
C LEU A 371 -18.22 -23.80 -9.74
N ALA A 372 -17.44 -24.14 -10.78
CA ALA A 372 -16.10 -23.61 -11.00
C ALA A 372 -16.11 -22.08 -11.18
N ALA A 373 -17.11 -21.54 -11.88
CA ALA A 373 -17.27 -20.10 -12.07
C ALA A 373 -17.48 -19.35 -10.74
N VAL A 374 -18.31 -19.91 -9.85
CA VAL A 374 -18.55 -19.34 -8.51
C VAL A 374 -17.30 -19.44 -7.63
N ALA A 375 -16.60 -20.58 -7.66
CA ALA A 375 -15.35 -20.76 -6.92
C ALA A 375 -14.25 -19.78 -7.39
N LEU A 376 -14.13 -19.59 -8.71
CA LEU A 376 -13.18 -18.64 -9.28
C LEU A 376 -13.53 -17.19 -8.92
N ALA A 377 -14.82 -16.83 -8.92
CA ALA A 377 -15.28 -15.52 -8.47
C ALA A 377 -15.10 -15.28 -6.96
N ALA A 378 -15.04 -16.34 -6.15
CA ALA A 378 -14.78 -16.23 -4.71
C ALA A 378 -13.30 -16.01 -4.37
N LEU A 379 -12.39 -16.26 -5.31
CA LEU A 379 -10.95 -16.18 -5.10
C LEU A 379 -10.46 -14.78 -4.69
N PRO A 380 -10.93 -13.67 -5.31
CA PRO A 380 -10.53 -12.32 -4.89
C PRO A 380 -10.90 -12.00 -3.44
N VAL A 381 -12.16 -12.22 -3.04
CA VAL A 381 -12.60 -11.92 -1.66
C VAL A 381 -11.88 -12.82 -0.63
N SER A 382 -11.61 -14.07 -0.99
CA SER A 382 -10.89 -15.01 -0.13
C SER A 382 -9.46 -14.58 0.18
N SER A 383 -8.82 -13.80 -0.71
CA SER A 383 -7.48 -13.25 -0.47
C SER A 383 -7.43 -12.20 0.65
N TYR A 384 -8.58 -11.57 0.98
CA TYR A 384 -8.72 -10.66 2.13
C TYR A 384 -9.20 -11.42 3.36
N LEU A 385 -10.18 -12.32 3.20
CA LEU A 385 -10.74 -13.09 4.31
C LEU A 385 -9.71 -14.00 4.99
N VAL A 386 -8.65 -14.42 4.29
CA VAL A 386 -7.56 -15.21 4.89
C VAL A 386 -6.92 -14.51 6.09
N ASN A 387 -6.93 -13.17 6.14
CA ASN A 387 -6.40 -12.39 7.25
C ASN A 387 -7.26 -12.42 8.52
N LEU A 388 -8.44 -13.08 8.48
CA LEU A 388 -9.18 -13.46 9.69
C LEU A 388 -8.55 -14.67 10.41
N LEU A 389 -7.63 -15.38 9.75
CA LEU A 389 -6.95 -16.55 10.29
C LEU A 389 -5.51 -16.18 10.70
N PRO A 390 -4.98 -16.76 11.79
CA PRO A 390 -3.58 -16.61 12.14
C PRO A 390 -2.74 -17.47 11.19
N TRP A 391 -2.13 -16.86 10.16
CA TRP A 391 -1.23 -17.54 9.24
C TRP A 391 0.17 -16.89 9.28
N SER A 392 1.21 -17.71 9.15
CA SER A 392 2.61 -17.28 9.23
C SER A 392 3.51 -17.83 8.13
N ASN A 393 3.00 -18.71 7.27
CA ASN A 393 3.75 -19.33 6.19
C ASN A 393 2.88 -19.60 4.96
N LEU A 394 3.54 -19.96 3.86
CA LEU A 394 2.90 -20.16 2.57
C LEU A 394 1.84 -21.28 2.55
N PRO A 395 2.07 -22.49 3.11
CA PRO A 395 1.03 -23.52 3.18
C PRO A 395 -0.24 -23.07 3.91
N GLN A 396 -0.09 -22.36 5.03
CA GLN A 396 -1.23 -21.81 5.78
C GLN A 396 -1.98 -20.75 4.97
N LEU A 397 -1.26 -19.87 4.26
CA LEU A 397 -1.87 -18.89 3.36
C LEU A 397 -2.68 -19.57 2.24
N ILE A 398 -2.09 -20.54 1.54
CA ILE A 398 -2.76 -21.27 0.45
C ILE A 398 -3.97 -22.03 0.99
N GLY A 399 -3.79 -22.78 2.08
CA GLY A 399 -4.86 -23.53 2.73
C GLY A 399 -6.01 -22.64 3.20
N GLY A 400 -5.68 -21.49 3.79
CA GLY A 400 -6.66 -20.49 4.24
C GLY A 400 -7.42 -19.85 3.08
N VAL A 401 -6.75 -19.46 1.99
CA VAL A 401 -7.40 -18.92 0.79
C VAL A 401 -8.31 -19.98 0.15
N LEU A 402 -7.84 -21.22 -0.02
CA LEU A 402 -8.66 -22.31 -0.57
C LEU A 402 -9.84 -22.68 0.34
N GLY A 403 -9.63 -22.63 1.65
CA GLY A 403 -10.68 -22.82 2.65
C GLY A 403 -11.78 -21.76 2.54
N TRP A 404 -11.41 -20.48 2.40
CA TRP A 404 -12.38 -19.40 2.17
C TRP A 404 -13.06 -19.49 0.81
N VAL A 405 -12.34 -19.88 -0.26
CA VAL A 405 -12.96 -20.14 -1.57
C VAL A 405 -14.02 -21.22 -1.44
N ALA A 406 -13.72 -22.32 -0.76
CA ALA A 406 -14.66 -23.40 -0.52
C ALA A 406 -15.85 -22.91 0.33
N ALA A 407 -15.62 -22.19 1.42
CA ALA A 407 -16.65 -21.69 2.31
C ALA A 407 -17.64 -20.73 1.60
N VAL A 408 -17.12 -19.76 0.85
CA VAL A 408 -17.96 -18.81 0.07
C VAL A 408 -18.72 -19.55 -1.04
N THR A 409 -18.10 -20.53 -1.70
CA THR A 409 -18.76 -21.34 -2.72
C THR A 409 -19.87 -22.20 -2.12
N VAL A 410 -19.63 -22.84 -0.97
CA VAL A 410 -20.64 -23.60 -0.24
C VAL A 410 -21.78 -22.69 0.17
N LEU A 411 -21.50 -21.50 0.73
CA LEU A 411 -22.52 -20.52 1.07
C LEU A 411 -23.40 -20.13 -0.15
N ALA A 412 -22.78 -19.97 -1.32
CA ALA A 412 -23.48 -19.64 -2.55
C ALA A 412 -24.45 -20.75 -3.01
N PHE A 413 -24.21 -22.01 -2.65
CA PHE A 413 -25.02 -23.17 -3.04
C PHE A 413 -25.78 -23.88 -1.92
N ALA A 414 -25.55 -23.56 -0.64
CA ALA A 414 -26.22 -24.22 0.48
C ALA A 414 -27.61 -23.65 0.77
N GLY A 415 -27.79 -22.34 0.61
CA GLY A 415 -29.03 -21.66 0.98
C GLY A 415 -30.21 -21.85 0.02
N PRO A 416 -31.39 -21.31 0.37
CA PRO A 416 -32.59 -21.35 -0.48
C PRO A 416 -32.43 -20.57 -1.79
N TRP A 417 -31.53 -19.57 -1.81
CA TRP A 417 -31.19 -18.78 -3.00
C TRP A 417 -30.59 -19.61 -4.14
N ARG A 418 -29.97 -20.77 -3.87
CA ARG A 418 -29.39 -21.65 -4.92
C ARG A 418 -30.38 -21.99 -6.03
N ARG A 419 -31.67 -22.03 -5.68
CA ARG A 419 -32.78 -22.34 -6.59
C ARG A 419 -33.00 -21.24 -7.63
N ARG A 420 -32.54 -20.01 -7.37
CA ARG A 420 -32.67 -18.86 -8.28
C ARG A 420 -31.40 -18.73 -9.13
N PRO A 421 -31.50 -18.39 -10.43
CA PRO A 421 -30.32 -18.23 -11.29
C PRO A 421 -29.30 -17.23 -10.75
N LEU A 422 -29.76 -16.09 -10.22
CA LEU A 422 -28.93 -15.02 -9.65
C LEU A 422 -28.47 -15.28 -8.20
N GLY A 423 -28.92 -16.35 -7.54
CA GLY A 423 -28.65 -16.59 -6.12
C GLY A 423 -27.15 -16.66 -5.78
N PRO A 424 -26.37 -17.56 -6.41
CA PRO A 424 -24.93 -17.64 -6.19
C PRO A 424 -24.19 -16.34 -6.49
N LEU A 425 -24.60 -15.61 -7.55
CA LEU A 425 -24.05 -14.29 -7.89
C LEU A 425 -24.29 -13.28 -6.76
N ALA A 426 -25.50 -13.24 -6.20
CA ALA A 426 -25.84 -12.34 -5.11
C ALA A 426 -24.98 -12.60 -3.87
N VAL A 427 -24.71 -13.86 -3.54
CA VAL A 427 -23.86 -14.23 -2.41
C VAL A 427 -22.42 -13.78 -2.61
N VAL A 428 -21.78 -14.15 -3.73
CA VAL A 428 -20.36 -13.82 -3.93
C VAL A 428 -20.17 -12.30 -4.05
N ALA A 429 -21.02 -11.62 -4.83
CA ALA A 429 -20.96 -10.16 -4.99
C ALA A 429 -21.23 -9.42 -3.67
N GLY A 430 -22.24 -9.87 -2.91
CA GLY A 430 -22.59 -9.32 -1.60
C GLY A 430 -21.49 -9.54 -0.57
N VAL A 431 -20.95 -10.76 -0.45
CA VAL A 431 -19.81 -11.06 0.45
C VAL A 431 -18.61 -10.21 0.08
N THR A 432 -18.30 -10.05 -1.22
CA THR A 432 -17.19 -9.20 -1.67
C THR A 432 -17.39 -7.74 -1.26
N ALA A 433 -18.56 -7.17 -1.53
CA ALA A 433 -18.85 -5.78 -1.19
C ALA A 433 -18.87 -5.56 0.33
N LEU A 434 -19.50 -6.45 1.10
CA LEU A 434 -19.59 -6.34 2.55
C LEU A 434 -18.24 -6.52 3.23
N THR A 435 -17.42 -7.48 2.80
CA THR A 435 -16.06 -7.66 3.35
C THR A 435 -15.24 -6.39 3.19
N LEU A 436 -15.23 -5.79 2.00
CA LEU A 436 -14.42 -4.59 1.74
C LEU A 436 -15.00 -3.33 2.40
N ALA A 437 -16.32 -3.21 2.45
CA ALA A 437 -16.96 -2.10 3.17
C ALA A 437 -16.72 -2.19 4.68
N PHE A 438 -16.87 -3.38 5.27
CA PHE A 438 -16.60 -3.59 6.68
C PHE A 438 -15.12 -3.37 7.01
N ASP A 439 -14.22 -3.87 6.16
CA ASP A 439 -12.78 -3.65 6.33
C ASP A 439 -12.43 -2.16 6.36
N LEU A 440 -13.01 -1.33 5.48
CA LEU A 440 -12.82 0.13 5.52
C LEU A 440 -13.33 0.75 6.83
N LEU A 441 -14.47 0.29 7.34
CA LEU A 441 -15.05 0.79 8.59
C LEU A 441 -14.27 0.36 9.83
N THR A 442 -13.50 -0.74 9.76
CA THR A 442 -12.73 -1.28 10.89
C THR A 442 -11.21 -1.02 10.80
N GLY A 443 -10.77 -0.09 9.95
CA GLY A 443 -9.35 0.31 9.88
C GLY A 443 -8.48 -0.50 8.91
N THR A 444 -9.06 -1.13 7.89
CA THR A 444 -8.37 -1.77 6.75
C THR A 444 -7.39 -2.89 7.11
N THR A 445 -7.73 -3.70 8.11
CA THR A 445 -6.88 -4.79 8.61
C THR A 445 -6.81 -5.99 7.66
N LEU A 446 -7.85 -6.25 6.87
CA LEU A 446 -7.88 -7.34 5.88
C LEU A 446 -7.11 -6.98 4.61
N GLN A 447 -7.04 -5.70 4.26
CA GLN A 447 -6.25 -5.23 3.12
C GLN A 447 -4.74 -5.21 3.40
N LEU A 448 -4.32 -5.01 4.65
CA LEU A 448 -2.90 -4.99 5.00
C LEU A 448 -2.30 -6.40 4.95
N ASN A 449 -1.17 -6.54 4.27
CA ASN A 449 -0.49 -7.82 4.05
C ASN A 449 -1.41 -8.89 3.47
N SER A 450 -2.26 -8.52 2.50
CA SER A 450 -3.00 -9.48 1.67
C SER A 450 -2.48 -9.46 0.23
N VAL A 451 -2.68 -10.57 -0.49
CA VAL A 451 -2.08 -10.74 -1.82
C VAL A 451 -2.65 -9.72 -2.83
N MET A 452 -3.95 -9.43 -2.73
CA MET A 452 -4.62 -8.42 -3.56
C MET A 452 -4.71 -7.03 -2.90
N GLY A 453 -4.25 -6.89 -1.65
CA GLY A 453 -4.18 -5.61 -0.93
C GLY A 453 -2.77 -5.02 -0.87
N TYR A 454 -2.48 -4.35 0.24
CA TYR A 454 -1.22 -3.65 0.48
C TYR A 454 -0.17 -4.55 1.14
N SER A 455 1.09 -4.13 1.06
CA SER A 455 2.17 -4.70 1.87
C SER A 455 2.78 -3.57 2.69
N ALA A 456 2.85 -3.78 4.01
CA ALA A 456 3.46 -2.83 4.94
C ALA A 456 4.96 -2.61 4.63
N GLU A 457 5.63 -3.63 4.13
CA GLU A 457 7.03 -3.61 3.73
C GLU A 457 7.25 -2.76 2.47
N VAL A 458 6.42 -2.95 1.43
CA VAL A 458 6.49 -2.14 0.20
C VAL A 458 6.21 -0.67 0.52
N GLY A 459 5.43 -0.40 1.58
CA GLY A 459 5.21 0.94 2.10
C GLY A 459 4.48 1.88 1.14
N ALA A 460 3.84 1.34 0.10
CA ALA A 460 3.07 2.15 -0.84
C ALA A 460 1.86 2.76 -0.13
N ARG A 461 1.17 2.01 0.72
CA ARG A 461 -0.01 2.48 1.47
C ARG A 461 -0.24 1.61 2.70
N TYR A 462 -0.72 2.21 3.79
CA TYR A 462 -0.96 1.53 5.08
C TYR A 462 -2.44 1.47 5.48
N TYR A 463 -3.29 2.32 4.88
CA TYR A 463 -4.72 2.41 5.14
C TYR A 463 -5.49 2.85 3.88
N GLY A 464 -6.81 2.82 3.90
CA GLY A 464 -7.64 3.26 2.76
C GLY A 464 -8.00 2.16 1.77
N LEU A 465 -8.71 2.52 0.70
CA LEU A 465 -9.21 1.62 -0.34
C LEU A 465 -8.22 1.53 -1.52
N GLY A 466 -7.72 0.34 -1.78
CA GLY A 466 -6.71 0.12 -2.82
C GLY A 466 -7.35 0.09 -4.19
N ASN A 467 -6.60 0.34 -5.27
CA ASN A 467 -7.18 0.31 -6.63
C ASN A 467 -7.80 -1.05 -7.00
N ILE A 468 -7.18 -2.16 -6.56
CA ILE A 468 -7.72 -3.51 -6.75
C ILE A 468 -8.95 -3.77 -5.86
N PRO A 469 -8.88 -3.56 -4.53
CA PRO A 469 -10.06 -3.56 -3.65
C PRO A 469 -11.20 -2.68 -4.16
N PHE A 470 -10.92 -1.49 -4.68
CA PHE A 470 -11.89 -0.59 -5.30
C PHE A 470 -12.65 -1.26 -6.44
N ALA A 471 -11.93 -1.86 -7.40
CA ALA A 471 -12.55 -2.55 -8.52
C ALA A 471 -13.52 -3.65 -8.05
N LEU A 472 -13.13 -4.38 -7.00
CA LEU A 472 -13.93 -5.45 -6.40
C LEU A 472 -15.13 -4.92 -5.62
N LEU A 473 -14.97 -3.85 -4.83
CA LEU A 473 -16.05 -3.19 -4.09
C LEU A 473 -17.09 -2.61 -5.06
N ALA A 474 -16.65 -1.90 -6.10
CA ALA A 474 -17.52 -1.32 -7.12
C ALA A 474 -18.28 -2.43 -7.87
N THR A 475 -17.58 -3.46 -8.32
CA THR A 475 -18.18 -4.60 -9.04
C THR A 475 -19.16 -5.37 -8.15
N GLY A 476 -18.77 -5.70 -6.92
CA GLY A 476 -19.61 -6.40 -5.96
C GLY A 476 -20.88 -5.62 -5.62
N THR A 477 -20.75 -4.30 -5.40
CA THR A 477 -21.89 -3.42 -5.08
C THR A 477 -22.86 -3.30 -6.25
N LEU A 478 -22.37 -3.05 -7.47
CA LEU A 478 -23.25 -2.96 -8.65
C LEU A 478 -23.93 -4.30 -8.93
N LEU A 479 -23.20 -5.40 -8.92
CA LEU A 479 -23.81 -6.72 -9.17
C LEU A 479 -24.82 -7.10 -8.09
N ALA A 480 -24.52 -6.90 -6.81
CA ALA A 480 -25.46 -7.17 -5.71
C ALA A 480 -26.72 -6.32 -5.81
N THR A 481 -26.58 -5.00 -6.07
CA THR A 481 -27.73 -4.09 -6.23
C THR A 481 -28.58 -4.42 -7.45
N THR A 482 -27.99 -4.97 -8.52
CA THR A 482 -28.79 -5.40 -9.69
C THR A 482 -29.65 -6.63 -9.41
N VAL A 483 -29.25 -7.51 -8.48
CA VAL A 483 -30.09 -8.61 -8.00
C VAL A 483 -31.28 -8.05 -7.20
N ILE A 484 -31.03 -7.03 -6.37
CA ILE A 484 -32.09 -6.32 -5.65
C ILE A 484 -33.06 -5.68 -6.64
N ALA A 485 -32.55 -4.99 -7.66
CA ALA A 485 -33.37 -4.37 -8.71
C ALA A 485 -34.15 -5.38 -9.56
N HIS A 486 -33.60 -6.57 -9.80
CA HIS A 486 -34.34 -7.67 -10.43
C HIS A 486 -35.50 -8.18 -9.56
N ARG A 487 -35.31 -8.21 -8.23
CA ARG A 487 -36.34 -8.65 -7.28
C ARG A 487 -37.42 -7.61 -7.04
N TRP A 488 -37.05 -6.34 -7.03
CA TRP A 488 -37.91 -5.18 -6.78
C TRP A 488 -37.69 -4.14 -7.89
N PRO A 489 -38.34 -4.31 -9.05
CA PRO A 489 -38.15 -3.40 -10.19
C PRO A 489 -38.74 -2.01 -9.93
N GLY A 490 -38.33 -1.04 -10.74
CA GLY A 490 -38.79 0.35 -10.65
C GLY A 490 -38.02 1.18 -9.62
N ARG A 491 -38.71 2.11 -8.95
CA ARG A 491 -38.13 3.02 -7.95
C ARG A 491 -37.29 2.33 -6.86
N PRO A 492 -37.73 1.23 -6.21
CA PRO A 492 -36.94 0.60 -5.14
C PRO A 492 -35.61 0.01 -5.65
N GLY A 493 -35.61 -0.61 -6.84
CA GLY A 493 -34.39 -1.14 -7.45
C GLY A 493 -33.39 -0.04 -7.83
N VAL A 494 -33.87 1.05 -8.42
CA VAL A 494 -33.04 2.23 -8.72
C VAL A 494 -32.51 2.87 -7.44
N ALA A 495 -33.35 2.99 -6.41
CA ALA A 495 -32.94 3.52 -5.10
C ALA A 495 -31.85 2.65 -4.46
N ALA A 496 -31.93 1.32 -4.54
CA ALA A 496 -30.89 0.43 -4.04
C ALA A 496 -29.54 0.66 -4.73
N ILE A 497 -29.53 0.81 -6.06
CA ILE A 497 -28.31 1.11 -6.83
C ILE A 497 -27.71 2.44 -6.42
N VAL A 498 -28.52 3.50 -6.35
CA VAL A 498 -28.06 4.84 -6.03
C VAL A 498 -27.59 4.93 -4.58
N VAL A 499 -28.37 4.43 -3.62
CA VAL A 499 -28.05 4.57 -2.18
C VAL A 499 -26.85 3.71 -1.81
N LEU A 500 -26.83 2.42 -2.17
CA LEU A 500 -25.71 1.54 -1.82
C LEU A 500 -24.45 1.87 -2.64
N GLY A 501 -24.62 2.26 -3.90
CA GLY A 501 -23.52 2.77 -4.73
C GLY A 501 -22.92 4.07 -4.15
N ALA A 502 -23.76 5.04 -3.79
CA ALA A 502 -23.31 6.28 -3.16
C ALA A 502 -22.68 6.02 -1.79
N PHE A 503 -23.21 5.09 -0.98
CA PHE A 503 -22.60 4.70 0.28
C PHE A 503 -21.20 4.13 0.08
N ALA A 504 -21.02 3.16 -0.82
CA ALA A 504 -19.71 2.58 -1.12
C ALA A 504 -18.74 3.61 -1.71
N MET A 505 -19.23 4.53 -2.53
CA MET A 505 -18.47 5.65 -3.08
C MET A 505 -18.00 6.62 -1.98
N VAL A 506 -18.90 7.05 -1.09
CA VAL A 506 -18.55 7.94 0.03
C VAL A 506 -17.57 7.25 0.96
N LEU A 507 -17.76 5.95 1.22
CA LEU A 507 -16.83 5.18 2.04
C LEU A 507 -15.43 5.16 1.43
N GLY A 508 -15.31 4.88 0.11
CA GLY A 508 -14.02 4.90 -0.60
C GLY A 508 -13.39 6.29 -0.76
N GLY A 509 -14.21 7.34 -0.85
CA GLY A 509 -13.76 8.73 -1.03
C GLY A 509 -13.50 9.52 0.25
N SER A 510 -14.06 9.08 1.38
CA SER A 510 -13.84 9.70 2.69
C SER A 510 -12.39 9.56 3.15
N GLY A 511 -11.99 10.25 4.23
CA GLY A 511 -10.66 10.08 4.84
C GLY A 511 -10.36 8.62 5.24
N MET A 512 -11.38 7.78 5.46
CA MET A 512 -11.20 6.34 5.71
C MET A 512 -10.75 5.58 4.46
N GLY A 513 -11.20 5.97 3.27
CA GLY A 513 -10.91 5.30 2.01
C GLY A 513 -9.77 5.95 1.22
N SER A 514 -9.67 7.28 1.22
CA SER A 514 -8.59 8.04 0.56
C SER A 514 -8.34 7.63 -0.91
N ASP A 515 -9.37 7.15 -1.63
CA ASP A 515 -9.30 6.74 -3.03
C ASP A 515 -10.07 7.70 -3.94
N PHE A 516 -9.43 8.81 -4.28
CA PHE A 516 -10.02 9.82 -5.15
C PHE A 516 -10.28 9.30 -6.58
N GLY A 517 -9.36 8.52 -7.13
CA GLY A 517 -9.47 8.00 -8.49
C GLY A 517 -10.58 6.96 -8.63
N GLY A 518 -10.75 6.10 -7.63
CA GLY A 518 -11.88 5.18 -7.55
C GLY A 518 -13.24 5.89 -7.50
N VAL A 519 -13.37 7.00 -6.76
CA VAL A 519 -14.62 7.77 -6.72
C VAL A 519 -15.00 8.32 -8.08
N ILE A 520 -14.04 8.94 -8.79
CA ILE A 520 -14.25 9.47 -10.15
C ILE A 520 -14.71 8.35 -11.09
N ALA A 521 -14.10 7.17 -10.97
CA ALA A 521 -14.45 6.02 -11.78
C ALA A 521 -15.82 5.43 -11.45
N PHE A 522 -16.25 5.46 -10.19
CA PHE A 522 -17.47 4.77 -9.76
C PHE A 522 -18.76 5.53 -10.08
N VAL A 523 -18.73 6.87 -10.01
CA VAL A 523 -19.92 7.73 -10.25
C VAL A 523 -20.58 7.43 -11.60
N PRO A 524 -19.85 7.39 -12.73
CA PRO A 524 -20.42 7.04 -14.03
C PRO A 524 -21.04 5.65 -14.05
N GLY A 525 -20.42 4.67 -13.39
CA GLY A 525 -20.94 3.30 -13.32
C GLY A 525 -22.26 3.18 -12.58
N ILE A 526 -22.39 3.87 -11.44
CA ILE A 526 -23.65 3.95 -10.68
C ILE A 526 -24.72 4.62 -11.54
N ALA A 527 -24.39 5.76 -12.16
CA ALA A 527 -25.33 6.52 -12.99
C ALA A 527 -25.83 5.72 -14.19
N VAL A 528 -24.92 5.06 -14.93
CA VAL A 528 -25.27 4.23 -16.09
C VAL A 528 -26.16 3.07 -15.66
N THR A 529 -25.82 2.37 -14.57
CA THR A 529 -26.63 1.26 -14.04
C THR A 529 -28.04 1.74 -13.66
N ALA A 530 -28.13 2.84 -12.91
CA ALA A 530 -29.41 3.40 -12.47
C ALA A 530 -30.29 3.86 -13.64
N LEU A 531 -29.71 4.53 -14.64
CA LEU A 531 -30.44 5.00 -15.83
C LEU A 531 -30.97 3.85 -16.67
N LEU A 532 -30.16 2.81 -16.90
CA LEU A 532 -30.56 1.64 -17.67
C LEU A 532 -31.66 0.85 -16.95
N VAL A 533 -31.55 0.65 -15.63
CA VAL A 533 -32.59 0.00 -14.82
C VAL A 533 -33.88 0.84 -14.78
N ALA A 534 -33.78 2.16 -14.81
CA ALA A 534 -34.92 3.07 -14.91
C ALA A 534 -35.56 3.12 -16.32
N GLY A 535 -35.04 2.38 -17.30
CA GLY A 535 -35.51 2.41 -18.69
C GLY A 535 -35.20 3.73 -19.42
N LYS A 536 -34.29 4.55 -18.88
CA LYS A 536 -33.91 5.85 -19.47
C LYS A 536 -32.71 5.67 -20.40
N ARG A 537 -32.68 6.44 -21.50
CA ARG A 537 -31.51 6.51 -22.38
C ARG A 537 -30.34 7.17 -21.65
N VAL A 538 -29.16 6.57 -21.77
CA VAL A 538 -27.89 7.16 -21.35
C VAL A 538 -27.57 8.29 -22.33
N SER A 539 -27.70 9.53 -21.86
CA SER A 539 -27.31 10.73 -22.60
C SER A 539 -26.02 11.27 -21.99
N ILE A 540 -25.10 11.74 -22.83
CA ILE A 540 -23.86 12.40 -22.38
C ILE A 540 -24.17 13.56 -21.43
N VAL A 541 -25.28 14.29 -21.66
CA VAL A 541 -25.71 15.38 -20.78
C VAL A 541 -26.10 14.87 -19.40
N LYS A 542 -26.85 13.76 -19.32
CA LYS A 542 -27.24 13.16 -18.04
C LYS A 542 -26.06 12.55 -17.32
N LEU A 543 -25.17 11.89 -18.05
CA LEU A 543 -23.92 11.36 -17.51
C LEU A 543 -23.05 12.49 -16.95
N GLY A 544 -22.89 13.57 -17.72
CA GLY A 544 -22.21 14.79 -17.30
C GLY A 544 -22.84 15.39 -16.04
N ALA A 545 -24.17 15.48 -15.96
CA ALA A 545 -24.85 15.96 -14.75
C ALA A 545 -24.59 15.08 -13.51
N PHE A 546 -24.58 13.75 -13.67
CA PHE A 546 -24.23 12.82 -12.59
C PHE A 546 -22.75 12.95 -12.18
N CYS A 547 -21.84 13.08 -13.15
CA CYS A 547 -20.43 13.33 -12.88
C CYS A 547 -20.22 14.66 -12.16
N VAL A 548 -20.91 15.72 -12.58
CA VAL A 548 -20.88 17.03 -11.91
C VAL A 548 -21.43 16.92 -10.50
N ALA A 549 -22.57 16.25 -10.28
CA ALA A 549 -23.11 16.05 -8.94
C ALA A 549 -22.15 15.27 -8.03
N GLY A 550 -21.55 14.19 -8.53
CA GLY A 550 -20.52 13.43 -7.81
C GLY A 550 -19.29 14.28 -7.52
N ALA A 551 -18.80 15.03 -8.50
CA ALA A 551 -17.66 15.93 -8.36
C ALA A 551 -17.96 17.05 -7.34
N VAL A 552 -19.16 17.63 -7.34
CA VAL A 552 -19.58 18.63 -6.35
C VAL A 552 -19.57 18.04 -4.95
N ILE A 553 -20.10 16.82 -4.74
CA ILE A 553 -20.06 16.16 -3.43
C ILE A 553 -18.61 16.00 -2.96
N VAL A 554 -17.74 15.44 -3.79
CA VAL A 554 -16.33 15.20 -3.44
C VAL A 554 -15.59 16.52 -3.22
N MET A 555 -15.76 17.51 -4.09
CA MET A 555 -15.12 18.81 -3.97
C MET A 555 -15.62 19.59 -2.76
N THR A 556 -16.88 19.40 -2.36
CA THR A 556 -17.40 20.01 -1.12
C THR A 556 -16.66 19.43 0.08
N PHE A 557 -16.49 18.10 0.17
CA PHE A 557 -15.67 17.50 1.24
C PHE A 557 -14.20 17.93 1.17
N ALA A 558 -13.63 18.02 -0.04
CA ALA A 558 -12.27 18.49 -0.27
C ALA A 558 -12.04 19.91 0.26
N VAL A 559 -12.93 20.83 -0.10
CA VAL A 559 -12.85 22.24 0.30
C VAL A 559 -13.15 22.41 1.78
N LEU A 560 -14.18 21.74 2.32
CA LEU A 560 -14.46 21.75 3.76
C LEU A 560 -13.26 21.26 4.57
N ASN A 561 -12.50 20.29 4.03
CA ASN A 561 -11.29 19.83 4.66
C ASN A 561 -10.10 20.79 4.44
N TYR A 562 -9.96 21.44 3.28
CA TYR A 562 -8.96 22.49 3.04
C TYR A 562 -9.14 23.70 3.97
N LEU A 563 -10.37 24.00 4.39
CA LEU A 563 -10.67 25.09 5.32
C LEU A 563 -10.28 24.79 6.77
N ARG A 564 -9.88 23.55 7.09
CA ARG A 564 -9.34 23.20 8.41
C ARG A 564 -7.92 23.76 8.58
N PRO A 565 -7.47 23.95 9.84
CA PRO A 565 -6.07 24.25 10.15
C PRO A 565 -5.10 23.35 9.36
N PRO A 566 -3.94 23.83 8.89
CA PRO A 566 -3.03 23.07 8.01
C PRO A 566 -2.65 21.68 8.53
N ASP A 567 -2.57 21.56 9.86
CA ASP A 567 -2.33 20.36 10.66
C ASP A 567 -3.51 19.36 10.67
N GLU A 568 -4.71 19.81 10.35
CA GLU A 568 -5.94 19.01 10.23
C GLU A 568 -6.40 18.79 8.78
N GLN A 569 -5.71 19.36 7.80
CA GLN A 569 -6.04 19.13 6.39
C GLN A 569 -5.64 17.71 5.98
N THR A 570 -6.60 16.94 5.45
CA THR A 570 -6.34 15.69 4.72
C THR A 570 -5.66 15.97 3.39
N HIS A 571 -5.17 14.92 2.74
CA HIS A 571 -4.64 14.99 1.37
C HIS A 571 -5.57 15.66 0.37
N LEU A 572 -6.88 15.49 0.55
CA LEU A 572 -7.86 16.06 -0.35
C LEU A 572 -7.92 17.58 -0.18
N GLY A 573 -7.78 18.08 1.04
CA GLY A 573 -7.66 19.51 1.32
C GLY A 573 -6.36 20.10 0.76
N ARG A 574 -5.21 19.44 0.98
CA ARG A 574 -3.93 19.90 0.44
C ARG A 574 -3.83 19.83 -1.08
N PHE A 575 -4.46 18.85 -1.72
CA PHE A 575 -4.57 18.80 -3.19
C PHE A 575 -5.33 20.02 -3.73
N VAL A 576 -6.38 20.47 -3.05
CA VAL A 576 -7.04 21.75 -3.40
C VAL A 576 -6.03 22.90 -3.29
N GLY A 577 -5.19 22.92 -2.26
CA GLY A 577 -4.06 23.85 -2.14
C GLY A 577 -3.07 23.77 -3.32
N GLN A 578 -2.69 22.57 -3.76
CA GLN A 578 -1.78 22.34 -4.91
C GLN A 578 -2.40 22.77 -6.25
N VAL A 579 -3.72 22.62 -6.40
CA VAL A 579 -4.45 23.12 -7.57
C VAL A 579 -4.46 24.65 -7.56
N LEU A 580 -4.66 25.27 -6.40
CA LEU A 580 -4.62 26.72 -6.24
C LEU A 580 -3.21 27.31 -6.43
N SER A 581 -2.16 26.57 -6.05
CA SER A 581 -0.76 26.99 -6.22
C SER A 581 -0.18 26.71 -7.61
N GLY A 582 -0.91 26.01 -8.48
CA GLY A 582 -0.49 25.67 -9.84
C GLY A 582 0.42 24.45 -9.97
N GLU A 583 0.78 23.79 -8.87
CA GLU A 583 1.67 22.62 -8.84
C GLU A 583 0.98 21.31 -9.25
N ALA A 584 -0.35 21.30 -9.39
CA ALA A 584 -1.12 20.11 -9.74
C ALA A 584 -0.76 19.51 -11.12
N PHE A 585 -0.31 20.32 -12.08
CA PHE A 585 0.03 19.85 -13.43
C PHE A 585 1.22 18.88 -13.45
N ASP A 586 2.26 19.14 -12.66
CA ASP A 586 3.44 18.26 -12.58
C ASP A 586 3.08 16.91 -11.97
N VAL A 587 2.19 16.91 -10.97
CA VAL A 587 1.67 15.69 -10.34
C VAL A 587 0.87 14.85 -11.34
N ILE A 588 -0.01 15.50 -12.12
CA ILE A 588 -0.84 14.82 -13.13
C ILE A 588 0.03 14.23 -14.23
N PHE A 589 0.99 14.98 -14.76
CA PHE A 589 1.86 14.50 -15.84
C PHE A 589 2.74 13.32 -15.39
N ARG A 590 3.28 13.38 -14.17
CA ARG A 590 4.03 12.27 -13.58
C ARG A 590 3.18 11.00 -13.41
N LYS A 591 1.93 11.15 -12.95
CA LYS A 591 0.98 10.01 -12.83
C LYS A 591 0.63 9.41 -14.19
N LEU A 592 0.42 10.25 -15.21
CA LEU A 592 0.14 9.81 -16.57
C LEU A 592 1.30 9.00 -17.15
N GLN A 593 2.55 9.44 -16.93
CA GLN A 593 3.75 8.70 -17.36
C GLN A 593 3.84 7.32 -16.69
N ALA A 594 3.58 7.23 -15.38
CA ALA A 594 3.58 5.96 -14.66
C ALA A 594 2.50 4.98 -15.17
N MET A 595 1.30 5.49 -15.46
CA MET A 595 0.22 4.71 -16.07
C MET A 595 0.63 4.19 -17.45
N LEU A 596 1.22 5.06 -18.29
CA LEU A 596 1.61 4.70 -19.65
C LEU A 596 2.76 3.67 -19.67
N ALA A 597 3.73 3.80 -18.78
CA ALA A 597 4.82 2.83 -18.63
C ALA A 597 4.31 1.43 -18.24
N THR A 598 3.28 1.35 -17.41
CA THR A 598 2.66 0.09 -17.00
C THR A 598 1.88 -0.55 -18.14
N LEU A 599 1.06 0.24 -18.85
CA LEU A 599 0.25 -0.21 -19.99
C LEU A 599 1.10 -0.68 -21.17
N LEU A 600 2.22 0.01 -21.44
CA LEU A 600 3.14 -0.31 -22.52
C LEU A 600 4.24 -1.30 -22.10
N SER A 601 4.17 -1.87 -20.89
CA SER A 601 5.18 -2.82 -20.45
C SER A 601 5.18 -4.06 -21.37
N PRO A 602 6.35 -4.50 -21.86
CA PRO A 602 6.45 -5.62 -22.80
C PRO A 602 5.83 -6.93 -22.28
N ASN A 603 5.71 -7.07 -20.95
CA ASN A 603 5.16 -8.25 -20.29
C ASN A 603 3.63 -8.22 -20.17
N LEU A 604 3.02 -7.06 -19.95
CA LEU A 604 1.56 -6.94 -19.78
C LEU A 604 0.84 -6.64 -21.10
N MET A 605 1.49 -5.93 -22.01
CA MET A 605 0.87 -5.45 -23.26
C MET A 605 0.33 -6.60 -24.15
N PRO A 606 1.03 -7.75 -24.31
CA PRO A 606 0.46 -8.91 -25.01
C PRO A 606 -0.78 -9.50 -24.31
N ILE A 607 -0.78 -9.57 -22.98
CA ILE A 607 -1.92 -10.07 -22.18
C ILE A 607 -3.12 -9.15 -22.36
N VAL A 608 -2.90 -7.83 -22.30
CA VAL A 608 -3.93 -6.81 -22.52
C VAL A 608 -4.50 -6.91 -23.94
N ILE A 609 -3.64 -7.04 -24.97
CA ILE A 609 -4.09 -7.20 -26.36
C ILE A 609 -4.95 -8.45 -26.51
N VAL A 610 -4.52 -9.60 -25.98
CA VAL A 610 -5.28 -10.86 -26.07
C VAL A 610 -6.60 -10.75 -25.32
N ALA A 611 -6.62 -10.15 -24.13
CA ALA A 611 -7.83 -9.93 -23.35
C ALA A 611 -8.81 -8.99 -24.07
N VAL A 612 -8.34 -7.89 -24.65
CA VAL A 612 -9.14 -6.95 -25.45
C VAL A 612 -9.64 -7.63 -26.73
N ALA A 613 -8.80 -8.37 -27.45
CA ALA A 613 -9.21 -9.10 -28.65
C ALA A 613 -10.29 -10.14 -28.33
N PHE A 614 -10.16 -10.86 -27.21
CA PHE A 614 -11.18 -11.79 -26.74
C PHE A 614 -12.47 -11.08 -26.34
N LEU A 615 -12.38 -9.94 -25.62
CA LEU A 615 -13.52 -9.12 -25.25
C LEU A 615 -14.27 -8.60 -26.49
N VAL A 616 -13.54 -8.08 -27.47
CA VAL A 616 -14.08 -7.63 -28.76
C VAL A 616 -14.75 -8.78 -29.49
N TYR A 617 -14.12 -9.96 -29.55
CA TYR A 617 -14.72 -11.15 -30.14
C TYR A 617 -16.02 -11.57 -29.43
N ALA A 618 -16.03 -11.56 -28.09
CA ALA A 618 -17.20 -11.92 -27.28
C ALA A 618 -18.36 -10.91 -27.44
N ILE A 619 -18.06 -9.62 -27.61
CA ILE A 619 -19.06 -8.57 -27.86
C ILE A 619 -19.62 -8.68 -29.28
N LEU A 620 -18.78 -8.92 -30.28
CA LEU A 620 -19.22 -8.98 -31.69
C LEU A 620 -20.00 -10.25 -32.01
N ARG A 621 -19.77 -11.35 -31.29
CA ARG A 621 -20.45 -12.64 -31.53
C ARG A 621 -20.91 -13.32 -30.22
N PRO A 622 -21.83 -12.70 -29.47
CA PRO A 622 -22.20 -13.16 -28.13
C PRO A 622 -22.83 -14.56 -28.13
N GLU A 623 -23.62 -14.90 -29.16
CA GLU A 623 -24.21 -16.23 -29.29
C GLU A 623 -23.17 -17.32 -29.54
N GLN A 624 -22.21 -17.05 -30.42
CA GLN A 624 -21.15 -18.01 -30.79
C GLN A 624 -20.11 -18.15 -29.68
N ALA A 625 -19.82 -17.07 -28.95
CA ALA A 625 -18.84 -17.04 -27.88
C ALA A 625 -19.35 -17.66 -26.57
N SER A 626 -20.65 -17.61 -26.29
CA SER A 626 -21.22 -18.09 -25.01
C SER A 626 -22.18 -19.28 -25.15
N ALA A 627 -22.40 -19.79 -26.37
CA ALA A 627 -23.41 -20.82 -26.66
C ALA A 627 -24.81 -20.47 -26.11
N GLY A 628 -25.19 -19.20 -26.15
CA GLY A 628 -26.47 -18.68 -25.67
C GLY A 628 -26.57 -18.44 -24.15
N VAL A 629 -25.52 -18.69 -23.36
CA VAL A 629 -25.53 -18.46 -21.90
C VAL A 629 -25.70 -16.99 -21.53
N VAL A 630 -24.97 -16.10 -22.21
CA VAL A 630 -25.01 -14.67 -21.93
C VAL A 630 -26.36 -14.06 -22.33
N PRO A 631 -26.90 -14.33 -23.54
CA PRO A 631 -28.28 -13.97 -23.88
C PRO A 631 -29.30 -14.44 -22.84
N ALA A 632 -29.27 -15.70 -22.42
CA ALA A 632 -30.19 -16.24 -21.42
C ALA A 632 -30.10 -15.50 -20.06
N ALA A 633 -28.90 -15.11 -19.64
CA ALA A 633 -28.73 -14.31 -18.42
C ALA A 633 -29.36 -12.91 -18.55
N PHE A 634 -29.22 -12.27 -19.71
CA PHE A 634 -29.75 -10.92 -19.96
C PHE A 634 -31.26 -10.91 -20.19
N GLU A 635 -31.80 -11.93 -20.85
CA GLU A 635 -33.25 -12.14 -21.00
C GLU A 635 -33.89 -12.41 -19.64
N HIS A 636 -33.24 -13.24 -18.81
CA HIS A 636 -33.71 -13.49 -17.45
C HIS A 636 -33.65 -12.24 -16.56
N SER A 637 -32.62 -11.40 -16.73
CA SER A 637 -32.46 -10.16 -15.93
C SER A 637 -31.85 -9.01 -16.74
N PRO A 638 -32.68 -8.09 -17.25
CA PRO A 638 -32.20 -6.83 -17.85
C PRO A 638 -31.40 -5.97 -16.86
N ALA A 639 -31.70 -6.06 -15.56
CA ALA A 639 -30.96 -5.37 -14.51
C ALA A 639 -29.51 -5.86 -14.41
N LEU A 640 -29.26 -7.17 -14.56
CA LEU A 640 -27.89 -7.72 -14.56
C LEU A 640 -27.07 -7.15 -15.72
N ARG A 641 -27.67 -7.01 -16.91
CA ARG A 641 -27.03 -6.37 -18.06
C ARG A 641 -26.64 -4.92 -17.75
N ALA A 642 -27.55 -4.15 -17.14
CA ALA A 642 -27.27 -2.78 -16.73
C ALA A 642 -26.10 -2.70 -15.73
N GLY A 643 -26.08 -3.59 -14.74
CA GLY A 643 -25.00 -3.69 -13.75
C GLY A 643 -23.64 -3.96 -14.37
N LEU A 644 -23.57 -4.92 -15.29
CA LEU A 644 -22.32 -5.26 -15.98
C LEU A 644 -21.80 -4.11 -16.85
N ILE A 645 -22.69 -3.36 -17.50
CA ILE A 645 -22.29 -2.15 -18.25
C ILE A 645 -21.74 -1.10 -17.28
N GLY A 646 -22.40 -0.86 -16.14
CA GLY A 646 -21.89 0.07 -15.12
C GLY A 646 -20.56 -0.37 -14.52
N THR A 647 -20.37 -1.66 -14.27
CA THR A 647 -19.09 -2.25 -13.84
C THR A 647 -18.00 -2.02 -14.90
N LEU A 648 -18.31 -2.25 -16.18
CA LEU A 648 -17.36 -2.03 -17.27
C LEU A 648 -16.98 -0.55 -17.39
N VAL A 649 -17.96 0.36 -17.31
CA VAL A 649 -17.72 1.80 -17.31
C VAL A 649 -16.81 2.19 -16.14
N SER A 650 -17.09 1.70 -14.93
CA SER A 650 -16.25 1.98 -13.75
C SER A 650 -14.84 1.40 -13.92
N GLY A 651 -14.71 0.18 -14.44
CA GLY A 651 -13.42 -0.46 -14.67
C GLY A 651 -12.58 0.26 -15.73
N VAL A 652 -13.19 0.72 -16.83
CA VAL A 652 -12.50 1.46 -17.89
C VAL A 652 -12.06 2.83 -17.41
N ILE A 653 -12.94 3.58 -16.74
CA ILE A 653 -12.56 4.90 -16.21
C ILE A 653 -11.51 4.73 -15.11
N GLY A 654 -11.66 3.74 -14.22
CA GLY A 654 -10.68 3.42 -13.20
C GLY A 654 -9.32 3.02 -13.78
N MET A 655 -9.29 2.31 -14.90
CA MET A 655 -8.06 2.02 -15.65
C MET A 655 -7.38 3.28 -16.19
N LEU A 656 -8.13 4.32 -16.53
CA LEU A 656 -7.58 5.56 -17.09
C LEU A 656 -7.15 6.57 -16.02
N VAL A 657 -7.75 6.50 -14.83
CA VAL A 657 -7.55 7.50 -13.76
C VAL A 657 -6.61 6.98 -12.67
N ASN A 658 -6.54 5.67 -12.43
CA ASN A 658 -5.71 5.08 -11.38
C ASN A 658 -4.32 4.68 -11.88
N ASP A 659 -3.34 4.79 -11.00
CA ASP A 659 -1.93 4.41 -11.21
C ASP A 659 -1.75 2.91 -11.52
N SER A 660 -2.67 2.05 -11.08
CA SER A 660 -2.64 0.61 -11.40
C SER A 660 -3.11 0.27 -12.83
N GLY A 661 -3.65 1.24 -13.58
CA GLY A 661 -4.00 1.08 -14.98
C GLY A 661 -4.91 -0.13 -15.25
N ALA A 662 -4.49 -1.00 -16.17
CA ALA A 662 -5.24 -2.17 -16.61
C ALA A 662 -5.62 -3.15 -15.48
N ALA A 663 -4.88 -3.18 -14.37
CA ALA A 663 -5.17 -4.08 -13.25
C ALA A 663 -6.56 -3.85 -12.65
N VAL A 664 -7.04 -2.60 -12.61
CA VAL A 664 -8.39 -2.24 -12.11
C VAL A 664 -9.46 -2.92 -12.96
N LEU A 665 -9.38 -2.75 -14.28
CA LEU A 665 -10.33 -3.36 -15.23
C LEU A 665 -10.24 -4.89 -15.19
N SER A 666 -9.02 -5.45 -15.13
CA SER A 666 -8.83 -6.90 -15.03
C SER A 666 -9.49 -7.50 -13.80
N MET A 667 -9.42 -6.83 -12.64
CA MET A 667 -10.04 -7.32 -11.40
C MET A 667 -11.56 -7.17 -11.39
N ALA A 668 -12.10 -6.11 -12.01
CA ALA A 668 -13.54 -6.00 -12.23
C ALA A 668 -14.07 -7.15 -13.10
N LEU A 669 -13.38 -7.46 -14.21
CA LEU A 669 -13.74 -8.57 -15.10
C LEU A 669 -13.55 -9.94 -14.44
N ALA A 670 -12.49 -10.11 -13.65
CA ALA A 670 -12.19 -11.31 -12.88
C ALA A 670 -13.36 -11.76 -11.99
N LEU A 671 -14.06 -10.80 -11.40
CA LEU A 671 -15.24 -11.05 -10.58
C LEU A 671 -16.51 -11.14 -11.44
N ALA A 672 -16.71 -10.22 -12.38
CA ALA A 672 -17.97 -10.08 -13.11
C ALA A 672 -18.23 -11.23 -14.10
N VAL A 673 -17.22 -11.66 -14.86
CA VAL A 673 -17.41 -12.63 -15.96
C VAL A 673 -17.77 -14.03 -15.47
N PRO A 674 -17.07 -14.63 -14.47
CA PRO A 674 -17.47 -15.93 -13.96
C PRO A 674 -18.88 -15.90 -13.33
N LEU A 675 -19.23 -14.80 -12.65
CA LEU A 675 -20.57 -14.63 -12.08
C LEU A 675 -21.67 -14.54 -13.15
N LEU A 676 -21.42 -13.82 -14.25
CA LEU A 676 -22.32 -13.78 -15.41
C LEU A 676 -22.53 -15.18 -16.00
N LEU A 677 -21.46 -15.95 -16.20
CA LEU A 677 -21.55 -17.33 -16.69
C LEU A 677 -22.36 -18.22 -15.74
N ALA A 678 -22.12 -18.11 -14.43
CA ALA A 678 -22.85 -18.87 -13.42
C ALA A 678 -24.36 -18.55 -13.40
N ALA A 679 -24.71 -17.27 -13.57
CA ALA A 679 -26.09 -16.80 -13.67
C ALA A 679 -26.78 -17.30 -14.94
N GLY A 680 -26.13 -17.18 -16.10
CA GLY A 680 -26.67 -17.62 -17.39
C GLY A 680 -26.88 -19.14 -17.45
N ILE A 681 -25.95 -19.93 -16.92
CA ILE A 681 -26.11 -21.39 -16.81
C ILE A 681 -27.30 -21.73 -15.91
N GLY A 682 -27.48 -21.00 -14.80
CA GLY A 682 -28.64 -21.14 -13.93
C GLY A 682 -29.97 -20.82 -14.61
N ALA A 683 -29.99 -19.85 -15.52
CA ALA A 683 -31.18 -19.48 -16.30
C ALA A 683 -31.56 -20.57 -17.32
N LEU A 684 -30.59 -21.04 -18.12
CA LEU A 684 -30.77 -22.12 -19.10
C LEU A 684 -31.26 -23.43 -18.47
N GLY A 685 -30.86 -23.72 -17.23
CA GLY A 685 -31.29 -24.93 -16.51
C GLY A 685 -32.78 -24.94 -16.18
N ARG A 686 -33.42 -23.77 -16.04
CA ARG A 686 -34.86 -23.66 -15.75
C ARG A 686 -35.73 -23.76 -17.00
N GLU A 687 -35.30 -23.20 -18.11
CA GLU A 687 -36.02 -23.30 -19.40
C GLU A 687 -36.11 -24.73 -19.94
N ARG A 688 -35.29 -25.66 -19.42
CA ARG A 688 -35.39 -27.10 -19.73
C ARG A 688 -36.30 -27.88 -18.78
N GLN A 689 -36.71 -27.29 -17.66
CA GLN A 689 -37.54 -27.91 -16.62
C GLN A 689 -38.97 -27.37 -16.59
N ALA A 690 -39.18 -26.16 -17.11
CA ALA A 690 -40.48 -25.61 -17.49
C ALA A 690 -40.81 -26.07 -18.91
#